data_AF-A0A1I3QG91-F1
#
_entry.id   AF-A0A1I3QG91-F1
#
_cell.length_a   1.000
_cell.length_b   1.000
_cell.length_c   1.000
_cell.angle_alpha   90.00
_cell.angle_beta   90.00
_cell.angle_gamma   90.00
#
_symmetry.space_group_name_H-M   'P 1'
#
loop_
_entity.id
_entity.type
_entity.pdbx_description
1 polymer ?
#
loop_
_entity_poly.entity_id
_entity_poly.type
_entity_poly.pdbx_seq_one_letter_code
_entity_poly.pdbx_strand_id
1 'polypeptide(L)'
;MIGNEAFKIESHDFDVTSIDSLDNYYANNLWPIVYLLNDDNVKEAYVGETTDAINRLKTHLKNNKKNKLKTFRIISSSSFNKSVTLDIESLLIKYISGDGQYKLLNGNLGIANHNYYQKQEVYWNVFKDVWNGLRKDGIARHSLSHIDNSDLFKYSPYKSLTEEQKKGLYLIIDNLLDNTVHNTIIEGGAGTGKTILAIFLFKLLNSDNSDFNFRDFGNDEIELKFKIDKLKQRFPNPKMALVVPMSSLRKTLQKVFKNVKGLKSSMVIGPAQLAKSHYDVVIVDESHRLRRRVNLGAYFGAFDKINAKLDLDKFVGNELAWVALQSSKAILFYDEGQSIKPSDVLKEDFDNLKNRKDTKIEYLESQFRVKGGNSYVKYVDDLLKCNLDINQDIYNNKNYDFVLFDNIDSFIKEVKLRNEEVGLSRMIAGYSWKWISNKDDSLLDIEIENSKLRWNSTNIDWVNSPNAIDEVGCIHTTQGYDLNYTGVIFGNEISYSKEKGEIVIKEENYFDANGKQSIKDPSELKVFILNIYKTIMLRGIKGTYVYACDKDLRDYLSSFIMPHKSNVEEEIVKLDIRDIQFENSVPFYNIQVAAGAFSELQNVDASEWIQLPEYIRFSDDYFACKVVGESMNKIIPNGSICLFKKYRGGSRNGRIVLAQSTDIQDYDFGSGYTVKEYSSSKSYNEDSWSHQSIVLKPQSIDTSFEEIVLSEDGIEDFKVIGFFEMVLD
;
A
#
# COMPACT_ATOMS: atom_id res chain seq x y z
N MET A 1 34.24 1.29 22.49
CA MET A 1 33.36 0.10 22.33
C MET A 1 32.11 0.58 21.62
N ILE A 2 31.98 0.32 20.32
CA ILE A 2 30.77 0.66 19.56
C ILE A 2 29.84 -0.54 19.73
N GLY A 3 28.79 -0.38 20.53
CA GLY A 3 27.74 -1.37 20.68
C GLY A 3 27.09 -1.63 19.32
N ASN A 4 26.68 -2.87 19.11
CA ASN A 4 26.12 -3.43 17.87
C ASN A 4 24.71 -2.88 17.55
N GLU A 5 24.45 -1.59 17.76
CA GLU A 5 23.19 -0.95 17.38
C GLU A 5 23.28 -0.44 15.94
N ALA A 6 22.38 -0.92 15.08
CA ALA A 6 22.34 -0.56 13.66
C ALA A 6 22.07 0.94 13.42
N PHE A 7 21.56 1.67 14.42
CA PHE A 7 21.34 3.13 14.43
C PHE A 7 21.14 3.62 15.87
N LYS A 8 21.28 4.93 16.09
CA LYS A 8 21.00 5.62 17.37
C LYS A 8 20.15 6.86 17.11
N ILE A 9 19.09 7.05 17.92
CA ILE A 9 18.25 8.26 17.94
C ILE A 9 18.49 9.00 19.26
N GLU A 10 18.96 10.24 19.19
CA GLU A 10 19.21 11.09 20.37
C GLU A 10 18.32 12.32 20.32
N SER A 11 17.63 12.63 21.42
CA SER A 11 16.66 13.73 21.50
C SER A 11 17.16 14.81 22.45
N HIS A 12 17.06 16.07 22.02
CA HIS A 12 17.56 17.24 22.74
C HIS A 12 16.62 18.44 22.55
N ASP A 13 16.70 19.40 23.46
CA ASP A 13 15.99 20.67 23.32
C ASP A 13 16.61 21.50 22.19
N PHE A 14 15.77 22.15 21.38
CA PHE A 14 16.21 22.93 20.22
C PHE A 14 16.62 24.35 20.63
N ASP A 15 17.74 24.44 21.32
CA ASP A 15 18.38 25.67 21.76
C ASP A 15 19.90 25.64 21.54
N VAL A 16 20.55 26.79 21.71
CA VAL A 16 22.00 26.94 21.48
C VAL A 16 22.81 26.08 22.46
N THR A 17 22.39 25.99 23.71
CA THR A 17 23.12 25.30 24.78
C THR A 17 23.18 23.79 24.51
N SER A 18 22.06 23.20 24.13
CA SER A 18 21.92 21.79 23.78
C SER A 18 22.69 21.44 22.50
N ILE A 19 22.76 22.37 21.52
CA ILE A 19 23.56 22.16 20.31
C ILE A 19 25.06 22.23 20.60
N ASP A 20 25.50 23.19 21.42
CA ASP A 20 26.93 23.38 21.74
C ASP A 20 27.48 22.27 22.66
N SER A 21 26.61 21.64 23.45
CA SER A 21 26.95 20.51 24.33
C SER A 21 26.66 19.13 23.72
N LEU A 22 26.34 19.05 22.43
CA LEU A 22 26.02 17.80 21.75
C LEU A 22 27.23 16.85 21.71
N ASP A 23 27.22 15.83 22.55
CA ASP A 23 28.23 14.76 22.56
C ASP A 23 27.80 13.58 21.67
N ASN A 24 27.82 13.80 20.35
CA ASN A 24 27.57 12.76 19.35
C ASN A 24 28.77 12.61 18.41
N TYR A 25 29.38 11.43 18.40
CA TYR A 25 30.56 11.13 17.59
C TYR A 25 30.36 11.44 16.10
N TYR A 26 29.21 11.09 15.52
CA TYR A 26 28.94 11.30 14.09
C TYR A 26 28.76 12.79 13.76
N ALA A 27 27.97 13.50 14.57
CA ALA A 27 27.72 14.93 14.43
C ALA A 27 29.00 15.77 14.59
N ASN A 28 29.88 15.39 15.52
CA ASN A 28 31.12 16.11 15.83
C ASN A 28 32.24 15.85 14.81
N ASN A 29 32.18 14.73 14.08
CA ASN A 29 33.22 14.34 13.11
C ASN A 29 32.77 14.44 11.64
N LEU A 30 31.76 15.28 11.37
CA LEU A 30 31.24 15.57 10.03
C LEU A 30 30.70 14.36 9.24
N TRP A 31 30.19 13.34 9.94
CA TRP A 31 29.59 12.18 9.28
C TRP A 31 28.20 12.50 8.73
N PRO A 32 27.77 11.86 7.63
CA PRO A 32 26.39 11.96 7.16
C PRO A 32 25.41 11.49 8.23
N ILE A 33 24.44 12.35 8.56
CA ILE A 33 23.35 12.03 9.50
C ILE A 33 22.00 12.51 8.96
N VAL A 34 20.93 12.03 9.61
CA VAL A 34 19.58 12.57 9.43
C VAL A 34 19.13 13.17 10.76
N TYR A 35 18.40 14.28 10.73
CA TYR A 35 17.87 14.94 11.92
C TYR A 35 16.39 15.30 11.74
N LEU A 36 15.67 15.34 12.85
CA LEU A 36 14.27 15.73 12.90
C LEU A 36 14.10 16.87 13.91
N LEU A 37 13.42 17.93 13.51
CA LEU A 37 13.01 19.01 14.41
C LEU A 37 11.50 18.92 14.59
N ASN A 38 10.98 19.03 15.81
CA ASN A 38 9.54 18.98 16.06
C ASN A 38 9.09 19.92 17.20
N ASP A 39 7.79 20.21 17.19
CA ASP A 39 7.07 20.76 18.34
C ASP A 39 5.78 19.96 18.52
N ASP A 40 5.66 19.31 19.67
CA ASP A 40 4.56 18.41 20.00
C ASP A 40 3.24 19.13 20.31
N ASN A 41 3.29 20.44 20.61
CA ASN A 41 2.10 21.26 20.88
C ASN A 41 1.44 21.71 19.59
N VAL A 42 2.22 22.25 18.64
CA VAL A 42 1.68 22.70 17.35
C VAL A 42 1.63 21.59 16.29
N LYS A 43 2.22 20.42 16.59
CA LYS A 43 2.30 19.26 15.69
C LYS A 43 2.92 19.63 14.34
N GLU A 44 4.01 20.39 14.36
CA GLU A 44 4.83 20.67 13.18
C GLU A 44 6.18 19.94 13.30
N ALA A 45 6.71 19.49 12.16
CA ALA A 45 8.03 18.84 12.12
C ALA A 45 8.83 19.21 10.87
N TYR A 46 10.14 19.02 10.92
CA TYR A 46 11.09 19.21 9.82
C TYR A 46 12.06 18.03 9.82
N VAL A 47 12.37 17.46 8.66
CA VAL A 47 13.33 16.34 8.52
C VAL A 47 14.47 16.80 7.63
N GLY A 48 15.72 16.70 8.04
CA GLY A 48 16.83 17.07 7.18
C GLY A 48 17.97 16.07 7.22
N GLU A 49 18.77 16.03 6.17
CA GLU A 49 20.09 15.42 6.21
C GLU A 49 21.20 16.48 6.22
N THR A 50 22.37 16.12 6.76
CA THR A 50 23.57 16.96 6.71
C THR A 50 24.81 16.15 7.06
N THR A 51 25.97 16.59 6.60
CA THR A 51 27.27 16.16 7.14
C THR A 51 27.76 17.08 8.24
N ASP A 52 27.24 18.31 8.33
CA ASP A 52 27.60 19.28 9.36
C ASP A 52 26.37 19.60 10.21
N ALA A 53 26.15 18.79 11.25
CA ALA A 53 24.96 18.85 12.10
C ALA A 53 24.88 20.15 12.87
N ILE A 54 25.97 20.53 13.54
CA ILE A 54 26.03 21.69 14.44
C ILE A 54 25.74 22.98 13.67
N ASN A 55 26.46 23.23 12.56
CA ASN A 55 26.24 24.46 11.79
C ASN A 55 24.86 24.49 11.15
N ARG A 56 24.33 23.34 10.72
CA ARG A 56 22.99 23.24 10.14
C ARG A 56 21.91 23.57 11.18
N LEU A 57 22.00 23.04 12.39
CA LEU A 57 21.06 23.33 13.49
C LEU A 57 21.12 24.81 13.90
N LYS A 58 22.33 25.38 14.06
CA LYS A 58 22.52 26.82 14.33
C LYS A 58 21.93 27.71 13.23
N THR A 59 22.02 27.27 11.98
CA THR A 59 21.39 27.97 10.84
C THR A 59 19.87 27.95 10.93
N HIS A 60 19.27 26.83 11.34
CA HIS A 60 17.81 26.75 11.53
C HIS A 60 17.31 27.59 12.70
N LEU A 61 18.10 27.77 13.77
CA LEU A 61 17.76 28.70 14.88
C LEU A 61 17.68 30.17 14.42
N LYS A 62 18.44 30.55 13.38
CA LYS A 62 18.37 31.89 12.77
C LYS A 62 17.19 32.03 11.80
N ASN A 63 16.46 30.96 11.49
CA ASN A 63 15.35 30.98 10.55
C ASN A 63 14.01 31.27 11.25
N ASN A 64 13.31 32.31 10.80
CA ASN A 64 12.05 32.79 11.39
C ASN A 64 10.89 31.78 11.44
N LYS A 65 10.93 30.71 10.62
CA LYS A 65 9.92 29.65 10.60
C LYS A 65 10.34 28.46 11.48
N LYS A 66 11.61 28.04 11.43
CA LYS A 66 12.09 26.79 12.06
C LYS A 66 12.54 26.95 13.51
N ASN A 67 12.92 28.16 13.92
CA ASN A 67 13.30 28.46 15.31
C ASN A 67 12.14 28.34 16.32
N LYS A 68 10.92 28.12 15.83
CA LYS A 68 9.72 27.89 16.65
C LYS A 68 9.57 26.43 17.10
N LEU A 69 10.35 25.52 16.52
CA LEU A 69 10.37 24.12 16.93
C LEU A 69 11.11 23.99 18.27
N LYS A 70 10.81 22.94 19.03
CA LYS A 70 11.26 22.82 20.43
C LYS A 70 12.26 21.72 20.67
N THR A 71 12.24 20.70 19.83
CA THR A 71 13.07 19.50 20.01
C THR A 71 13.79 19.22 18.72
N PHE A 72 15.07 18.83 18.82
CA PHE A 72 15.80 18.23 17.72
C PHE A 72 16.22 16.80 18.08
N ARG A 73 16.21 15.95 17.06
CA ARG A 73 16.59 14.55 17.15
C ARG A 73 17.67 14.25 16.13
N ILE A 74 18.74 13.59 16.54
CA ILE A 74 19.81 13.13 15.67
C ILE A 74 19.65 11.63 15.45
N ILE A 75 19.58 11.22 14.18
CA ILE A 75 19.55 9.83 13.74
C ILE A 75 20.90 9.55 13.11
N SER A 76 21.68 8.68 13.74
CA SER A 76 23.05 8.35 13.32
C SER A 76 23.25 6.83 13.23
N SER A 77 24.14 6.39 12.36
CA SER A 77 24.46 4.96 12.16
C SER A 77 25.84 4.83 11.52
N SER A 78 26.58 3.78 11.87
CA SER A 78 27.84 3.43 11.19
C SER A 78 27.64 3.08 9.71
N SER A 79 26.42 2.72 9.31
CA SER A 79 26.07 2.36 7.94
C SER A 79 25.67 3.56 7.08
N PHE A 80 25.59 4.77 7.65
CA PHE A 80 25.18 5.96 6.90
C PHE A 80 26.32 6.49 6.04
N ASN A 81 26.01 6.63 4.75
CA ASN A 81 26.75 7.44 3.80
C ASN A 81 25.79 8.48 3.20
N LYS A 82 26.32 9.42 2.41
CA LYS A 82 25.54 10.54 1.87
C LYS A 82 24.31 10.10 1.06
N SER A 83 24.43 9.03 0.27
CA SER A 83 23.31 8.52 -0.53
C SER A 83 22.23 7.90 0.35
N VAL A 84 22.63 7.21 1.42
CA VAL A 84 21.72 6.60 2.39
C VAL A 84 20.97 7.67 3.19
N THR A 85 21.65 8.72 3.65
CA THR A 85 20.98 9.78 4.43
C THR A 85 19.98 10.58 3.60
N LEU A 86 20.26 10.80 2.31
CA LEU A 86 19.32 11.40 1.36
C LEU A 86 18.06 10.53 1.16
N ASP A 87 18.24 9.21 1.02
CA ASP A 87 17.12 8.28 0.85
C ASP A 87 16.29 8.16 2.14
N ILE A 88 16.94 8.07 3.30
CA ILE A 88 16.26 8.05 4.61
C ILE A 88 15.52 9.35 4.89
N GLU A 89 16.13 10.52 4.62
CA GLU A 89 15.44 11.82 4.73
C GLU A 89 14.15 11.80 3.89
N SER A 90 14.27 11.36 2.64
CA SER A 90 13.16 11.32 1.70
C SER A 90 12.05 10.35 2.13
N LEU A 91 12.43 9.15 2.60
CA LEU A 91 11.50 8.17 3.15
C LEU A 91 10.83 8.68 4.42
N LEU A 92 11.56 9.32 5.34
CA LEU A 92 10.98 9.92 6.55
C LEU A 92 10.01 11.05 6.22
N ILE A 93 10.34 11.93 5.27
CA ILE A 93 9.41 12.97 4.80
C ILE A 93 8.12 12.31 4.27
N LYS A 94 8.27 11.29 3.42
CA LYS A 94 7.14 10.57 2.81
C LYS A 94 6.26 9.89 3.87
N TYR A 95 6.85 9.14 4.79
CA TYR A 95 6.12 8.34 5.78
C TYR A 95 5.60 9.16 6.96
N ILE A 96 6.34 10.17 7.47
CA ILE A 96 5.82 11.08 8.52
C ILE A 96 4.63 11.87 8.00
N SER A 97 4.69 12.34 6.75
CA SER A 97 3.52 12.98 6.14
C SER A 97 2.33 12.02 5.99
N GLY A 98 2.59 10.73 5.72
CA GLY A 98 1.55 9.71 5.59
C GLY A 98 0.94 9.27 6.92
N ASP A 99 1.72 9.35 8.02
CA ASP A 99 1.26 9.04 9.38
C ASP A 99 0.24 10.06 9.91
N GLY A 100 0.36 11.32 9.45
CA GLY A 100 -0.57 12.40 9.77
C GLY A 100 -0.43 12.98 11.18
N GLN A 101 0.54 12.52 11.98
CA GLN A 101 0.79 13.03 13.32
C GLN A 101 1.40 14.45 13.32
N TYR A 102 2.27 14.76 12.36
CA TYR A 102 2.90 16.07 12.22
C TYR A 102 2.67 16.65 10.82
N LYS A 103 2.53 17.99 10.76
CA LYS A 103 2.58 18.75 9.52
C LYS A 103 4.04 19.08 9.20
N LEU A 104 4.56 18.53 8.11
CA LEU A 104 5.93 18.76 7.70
C LEU A 104 6.14 20.17 7.13
N LEU A 105 7.18 20.84 7.62
CA LEU A 105 7.65 22.15 7.17
C LEU A 105 8.43 22.08 5.86
N ASN A 106 9.19 21.01 5.68
CA ASN A 106 9.97 20.75 4.49
C ASN A 106 9.62 19.40 3.87
N GLY A 107 8.31 19.16 3.78
CA GLY A 107 7.82 18.28 2.73
C GLY A 107 8.20 18.90 1.38
N ASN A 108 9.44 18.69 0.97
CA ASN A 108 9.91 19.14 -0.32
C ASN A 108 9.09 18.37 -1.35
N LEU A 109 8.59 19.06 -2.37
CA LEU A 109 8.14 18.42 -3.60
C LEU A 109 9.40 18.02 -4.39
N GLY A 110 10.12 17.02 -3.88
CA GLY A 110 11.37 16.52 -4.42
C GLY A 110 11.20 15.05 -4.79
N ILE A 111 11.45 14.73 -6.06
CA ILE A 111 11.43 13.36 -6.57
C ILE A 111 12.70 12.64 -6.09
N ALA A 112 12.74 12.24 -4.84
CA ALA A 112 13.79 11.33 -4.41
C ALA A 112 13.43 9.93 -4.91
N ASN A 113 14.01 9.53 -6.04
CA ASN A 113 14.10 8.14 -6.44
C ASN A 113 15.56 7.80 -6.74
N HIS A 114 16.40 7.89 -5.71
CA HIS A 114 17.81 7.54 -5.84
C HIS A 114 17.95 6.02 -5.79
N ASN A 115 18.38 5.39 -6.88
CA ASN A 115 18.84 4.02 -6.86
C ASN A 115 20.32 4.00 -6.49
N TYR A 116 20.68 3.21 -5.48
CA TYR A 116 22.07 3.01 -5.04
C TYR A 116 22.28 1.57 -4.57
N TYR A 117 23.54 1.17 -4.47
CA TYR A 117 23.95 -0.20 -4.14
C TYR A 117 23.32 -0.69 -2.82
N GLN A 118 22.76 -1.90 -2.82
CA GLN A 118 22.11 -2.57 -1.67
C GLN A 118 20.87 -1.87 -1.05
N LYS A 119 20.24 -0.93 -1.77
CA LYS A 119 19.06 -0.18 -1.30
C LYS A 119 17.95 -1.06 -0.70
N GLN A 120 17.56 -2.15 -1.37
CA GLN A 120 16.49 -3.03 -0.91
C GLN A 120 16.95 -4.10 0.09
N GLU A 121 18.15 -4.67 -0.11
CA GLU A 121 18.65 -5.80 0.69
C GLU A 121 19.11 -5.38 2.09
N VAL A 122 19.68 -4.17 2.24
CA VAL A 122 20.29 -3.72 3.50
C VAL A 122 19.58 -2.48 4.04
N TYR A 123 19.46 -1.42 3.24
CA TYR A 123 19.05 -0.11 3.76
C TYR A 123 17.55 0.03 4.01
N TRP A 124 16.71 -0.77 3.35
CA TRP A 124 15.28 -0.83 3.67
C TRP A 124 15.03 -1.37 5.09
N ASN A 125 15.82 -2.34 5.54
CA ASN A 125 15.72 -2.85 6.90
C ASN A 125 16.21 -1.80 7.91
N VAL A 126 17.32 -1.10 7.61
CA VAL A 126 17.78 0.05 8.42
C VAL A 126 16.67 1.11 8.55
N PHE A 127 15.97 1.44 7.46
CA PHE A 127 14.86 2.38 7.52
C PHE A 127 13.68 1.86 8.36
N LYS A 128 13.31 0.58 8.25
CA LYS A 128 12.27 -0.02 9.12
C LYS A 128 12.62 0.10 10.59
N ASP A 129 13.89 -0.14 10.92
CA ASP A 129 14.38 -0.06 12.30
C ASP A 129 14.34 1.39 12.82
N VAL A 130 14.81 2.35 12.02
CA VAL A 130 14.68 3.79 12.32
C VAL A 130 13.22 4.18 12.51
N TRP A 131 12.31 3.71 11.64
CA TRP A 131 10.88 3.98 11.75
C TRP A 131 10.29 3.43 13.05
N ASN A 132 10.63 2.19 13.42
CA ASN A 132 10.19 1.58 14.67
C ASN A 132 10.76 2.33 15.90
N GLY A 133 12.00 2.82 15.82
CA GLY A 133 12.58 3.71 16.83
C GLY A 133 11.77 5.00 16.99
N LEU A 134 11.44 5.67 15.88
CA LEU A 134 10.59 6.86 15.90
C LEU A 134 9.18 6.58 16.43
N ARG A 135 8.63 5.39 16.20
CA ARG A 135 7.35 4.98 16.79
C ARG A 135 7.44 4.80 18.30
N LYS A 136 8.51 4.17 18.79
CA LYS A 136 8.77 3.99 20.22
C LYS A 136 8.91 5.34 20.94
N ASP A 137 9.54 6.30 20.28
CA ASP A 137 9.72 7.67 20.78
C ASP A 137 8.48 8.56 20.64
N GLY A 138 7.38 8.01 20.11
CA GLY A 138 6.12 8.73 19.95
C GLY A 138 6.10 9.76 18.83
N ILE A 139 7.06 9.74 17.89
CA ILE A 139 7.11 10.62 16.71
C ILE A 139 6.23 10.11 15.57
N ALA A 140 6.06 8.79 15.49
CA ALA A 140 5.15 8.16 14.54
C ALA A 140 4.16 7.26 15.28
N ARG A 141 2.91 7.22 14.84
CA ARG A 141 1.88 6.37 15.47
C ARG A 141 1.77 5.01 14.79
N HIS A 142 1.74 5.00 13.46
CA HIS A 142 1.34 3.84 12.69
C HIS A 142 2.54 3.06 12.12
N SER A 143 2.33 1.76 11.85
CA SER A 143 3.30 0.93 11.14
C SER A 143 3.43 1.38 9.67
N LEU A 144 4.55 1.03 9.02
CA LEU A 144 4.72 1.29 7.58
C LEU A 144 3.59 0.65 6.76
N SER A 145 3.21 -0.59 7.09
CA SER A 145 2.11 -1.30 6.41
C SER A 145 0.76 -0.57 6.52
N HIS A 146 0.47 0.02 7.68
CA HIS A 146 -0.73 0.82 7.87
C HIS A 146 -0.69 2.09 7.02
N ILE A 147 0.46 2.78 7.00
CA ILE A 147 0.64 4.01 6.25
C ILE A 147 0.58 3.75 4.75
N ASP A 148 1.23 2.71 4.25
CA ASP A 148 1.21 2.30 2.83
C ASP A 148 -0.22 2.09 2.31
N ASN A 149 -1.10 1.57 3.17
CA ASN A 149 -2.50 1.34 2.87
C ASN A 149 -3.39 2.58 3.07
N SER A 150 -2.87 3.65 3.70
CA SER A 150 -3.64 4.86 3.96
C SER A 150 -3.83 5.72 2.70
N ASP A 151 -5.01 6.32 2.56
CA ASP A 151 -5.27 7.30 1.51
C ASP A 151 -4.33 8.51 1.59
N LEU A 152 -3.98 8.94 2.82
CA LEU A 152 -3.10 10.09 3.04
C LEU A 152 -1.72 9.87 2.41
N PHE A 153 -1.19 8.66 2.54
CA PHE A 153 0.06 8.28 1.90
C PHE A 153 -0.11 8.07 0.39
N LYS A 154 -1.19 7.41 -0.05
CA LYS A 154 -1.44 7.12 -1.47
C LYS A 154 -1.47 8.39 -2.33
N TYR A 155 -2.12 9.43 -1.83
CA TYR A 155 -2.30 10.71 -2.51
C TYR A 155 -1.39 11.82 -1.97
N SER A 156 -0.36 11.45 -1.19
CA SER A 156 0.57 12.42 -0.63
C SER A 156 1.28 13.19 -1.75
N PRO A 157 1.34 14.55 -1.70
CA PRO A 157 2.09 15.35 -2.66
C PRO A 157 3.60 15.12 -2.59
N TYR A 158 4.08 14.45 -1.54
CA TYR A 158 5.50 14.16 -1.32
C TYR A 158 5.93 12.81 -1.90
N LYS A 159 5.05 12.14 -2.66
CA LYS A 159 5.45 11.01 -3.48
C LYS A 159 6.30 11.50 -4.66
N SER A 160 7.41 10.80 -4.87
CA SER A 160 8.27 10.98 -6.04
C SER A 160 7.47 10.74 -7.33
N LEU A 161 7.50 11.73 -8.24
CA LEU A 161 6.90 11.59 -9.57
C LEU A 161 7.77 10.69 -10.46
N THR A 162 7.15 9.87 -11.29
CA THR A 162 7.86 9.11 -12.34
C THR A 162 8.37 10.04 -13.44
N GLU A 163 9.35 9.61 -14.24
CA GLU A 163 9.86 10.42 -15.37
C GLU A 163 8.76 10.83 -16.36
N GLU A 164 7.76 9.99 -16.55
CA GLU A 164 6.61 10.32 -17.39
C GLU A 164 5.68 11.34 -16.75
N GLN A 165 5.44 11.24 -15.43
CA GLN A 165 4.69 12.26 -14.70
C GLN A 165 5.42 13.60 -14.69
N LYS A 166 6.77 13.59 -14.66
CA LYS A 166 7.58 14.80 -14.85
C LYS A 166 7.33 15.40 -16.24
N LYS A 167 7.42 14.60 -17.31
CA LYS A 167 7.10 15.06 -18.68
C LYS A 167 5.69 15.64 -18.78
N GLY A 168 4.70 14.94 -18.21
CA GLY A 168 3.32 15.44 -18.12
C GLY A 168 3.22 16.78 -17.38
N LEU A 169 3.96 16.95 -16.28
CA LEU A 169 4.04 18.23 -15.58
C LEU A 169 4.60 19.35 -16.45
N TYR A 170 5.68 19.11 -17.21
CA TYR A 170 6.25 20.11 -18.13
C TYR A 170 5.21 20.56 -19.17
N LEU A 171 4.52 19.62 -19.80
CA LEU A 171 3.49 19.91 -20.81
C LEU A 171 2.35 20.74 -20.22
N ILE A 172 1.91 20.42 -19.01
CA ILE A 172 0.88 21.20 -18.31
C ILE A 172 1.37 22.62 -18.03
N ILE A 173 2.61 22.78 -17.54
CA ILE A 173 3.18 24.10 -17.25
C ILE A 173 3.27 24.94 -18.53
N ASP A 174 3.72 24.35 -19.64
CA ASP A 174 3.81 25.03 -20.93
C ASP A 174 2.42 25.47 -21.43
N ASN A 175 1.42 24.60 -21.33
CA ASN A 175 0.03 24.92 -21.69
C ASN A 175 -0.61 25.98 -20.77
N LEU A 176 -0.25 26.02 -19.49
CA LEU A 176 -0.67 27.10 -18.58
C LEU A 176 -0.02 28.45 -18.93
N LEU A 177 1.21 28.44 -19.44
CA LEU A 177 1.95 29.63 -19.86
C LEU A 177 1.53 30.14 -21.26
N ASP A 178 0.96 29.31 -22.11
CA ASP A 178 0.45 29.70 -23.43
C ASP A 178 -0.88 30.46 -23.34
N ASN A 179 -0.99 31.68 -23.86
CA ASN A 179 -2.24 32.45 -23.81
C ASN A 179 -3.35 31.94 -24.73
N THR A 180 -3.01 31.14 -25.74
CA THR A 180 -3.96 30.62 -26.73
C THR A 180 -4.68 29.36 -26.25
N VAL A 181 -4.11 28.68 -25.25
CA VAL A 181 -4.64 27.44 -24.71
C VAL A 181 -5.57 27.76 -23.54
N HIS A 182 -6.83 27.42 -23.65
CA HIS A 182 -7.79 27.49 -22.54
C HIS A 182 -7.93 26.12 -21.86
N ASN A 183 -7.96 25.04 -22.63
CA ASN A 183 -8.21 23.70 -22.12
C ASN A 183 -7.03 22.78 -22.40
N THR A 184 -6.63 22.00 -21.41
CA THR A 184 -5.64 20.95 -21.53
C THR A 184 -6.30 19.64 -21.11
N ILE A 185 -6.44 18.71 -22.05
CA ILE A 185 -6.96 17.37 -21.79
C ILE A 185 -5.75 16.46 -21.64
N ILE A 186 -5.64 15.81 -20.49
CA ILE A 186 -4.58 14.84 -20.21
C ILE A 186 -5.23 13.47 -20.23
N GLU A 187 -4.97 12.72 -21.29
CA GLU A 187 -5.47 11.38 -21.47
C GLU A 187 -4.49 10.35 -20.91
N GLY A 188 -5.02 9.31 -20.28
CA GLY A 188 -4.22 8.17 -19.87
C GLY A 188 -5.10 7.13 -19.20
N GLY A 189 -4.64 5.89 -19.14
CA GLY A 189 -5.38 4.81 -18.48
C GLY A 189 -5.49 4.96 -16.96
N ALA A 190 -6.23 4.04 -16.33
CA ALA A 190 -6.29 3.95 -14.88
C ALA A 190 -4.87 3.83 -14.29
N GLY A 191 -4.60 4.45 -13.15
CA GLY A 191 -3.32 4.24 -12.48
C GLY A 191 -2.08 4.85 -13.13
N THR A 192 -2.22 5.76 -14.11
CA THR A 192 -1.12 6.60 -14.63
C THR A 192 -0.68 7.71 -13.65
N GLY A 193 -1.39 7.85 -12.52
CA GLY A 193 -1.07 8.81 -11.44
C GLY A 193 -1.53 10.24 -11.68
N LYS A 194 -2.56 10.43 -12.52
CA LYS A 194 -3.26 11.70 -12.79
C LYS A 194 -3.62 12.47 -11.52
N THR A 195 -4.22 11.80 -10.54
CA THR A 195 -4.57 12.40 -9.23
C THR A 195 -3.34 12.92 -8.50
N ILE A 196 -2.22 12.18 -8.47
CA ILE A 196 -0.98 12.64 -7.81
C ILE A 196 -0.45 13.89 -8.53
N LEU A 197 -0.47 13.90 -9.86
CA LEU A 197 -0.06 15.04 -10.67
C LEU A 197 -0.94 16.29 -10.41
N ALA A 198 -2.25 16.10 -10.26
CA ALA A 198 -3.19 17.16 -9.89
C ALA A 198 -2.85 17.79 -8.53
N ILE A 199 -2.64 16.96 -7.51
CA ILE A 199 -2.30 17.39 -6.15
C ILE A 199 -0.93 18.07 -6.13
N PHE A 200 0.04 17.53 -6.85
CA PHE A 200 1.37 18.10 -7.01
C PHE A 200 1.30 19.51 -7.61
N LEU A 201 0.54 19.69 -8.70
CA LEU A 201 0.37 21.00 -9.34
C LEU A 201 -0.31 22.02 -8.42
N PHE A 202 -1.31 21.58 -7.65
CA PHE A 202 -1.94 22.41 -6.60
C PHE A 202 -0.91 22.90 -5.59
N LYS A 203 -0.13 21.97 -5.06
CA LYS A 203 0.92 22.29 -4.09
C LYS A 203 2.00 23.17 -4.72
N LEU A 204 2.35 22.94 -5.99
CA LEU A 204 3.31 23.72 -6.76
C LEU A 204 2.94 25.21 -6.81
N LEU A 205 1.70 25.50 -7.18
CA LEU A 205 1.18 26.86 -7.34
C LEU A 205 0.86 27.57 -6.02
N ASN A 206 0.62 26.83 -4.94
CA ASN A 206 0.24 27.39 -3.63
C ASN A 206 1.38 27.42 -2.59
N SER A 207 2.62 27.07 -2.97
CA SER A 207 3.77 27.05 -2.05
C SER A 207 4.87 28.01 -2.48
N ASP A 208 5.75 28.40 -1.56
CA ASP A 208 6.91 29.24 -1.86
C ASP A 208 7.96 28.44 -2.66
N ASN A 209 8.72 29.09 -3.55
CA ASN A 209 9.78 28.42 -4.32
C ASN A 209 10.88 27.80 -3.44
N SER A 210 11.08 28.33 -2.23
CA SER A 210 12.00 27.77 -1.24
C SER A 210 11.59 26.39 -0.73
N ASP A 211 10.35 25.98 -0.96
CA ASP A 211 9.80 24.70 -0.49
C ASP A 211 10.01 23.57 -1.52
N PHE A 212 10.71 23.84 -2.63
CA PHE A 212 10.98 22.88 -3.70
C PHE A 212 12.47 22.56 -3.77
N ASN A 213 12.80 21.27 -3.81
CA ASN A 213 14.14 20.81 -4.14
C ASN A 213 14.17 20.39 -5.61
N PHE A 214 14.69 21.27 -6.47
CA PHE A 214 14.72 21.02 -7.92
C PHE A 214 15.87 20.10 -8.37
N ARG A 215 16.81 19.75 -7.48
CA ARG A 215 17.96 18.89 -7.78
C ARG A 215 17.58 17.52 -8.33
N ASP A 216 16.38 17.05 -7.98
CA ASP A 216 15.84 15.74 -8.39
C ASP A 216 15.30 15.70 -9.83
N PHE A 217 15.25 16.86 -10.51
CA PHE A 217 14.90 16.95 -11.94
C PHE A 217 16.13 16.81 -12.86
N GLY A 218 17.32 16.59 -12.29
CA GLY A 218 18.54 16.33 -13.06
C GLY A 218 18.89 17.48 -13.99
N ASN A 219 19.14 17.15 -15.26
CA ASN A 219 19.60 18.13 -16.26
C ASN A 219 18.57 19.23 -16.58
N ASP A 220 17.28 18.99 -16.30
CA ASP A 220 16.19 19.91 -16.63
C ASP A 220 15.80 20.83 -15.45
N GLU A 221 16.55 20.79 -14.35
CA GLU A 221 16.33 21.59 -13.13
C GLU A 221 16.19 23.09 -13.44
N ILE A 222 17.12 23.63 -14.22
CA ILE A 222 17.20 25.07 -14.50
C ILE A 222 16.00 25.53 -15.33
N GLU A 223 15.66 24.77 -16.37
CA GLU A 223 14.52 25.09 -17.24
C GLU A 223 13.21 25.03 -16.47
N LEU A 224 13.00 23.97 -15.68
CA LEU A 224 11.78 23.83 -14.90
C LEU A 224 11.61 24.94 -13.89
N LYS A 225 12.68 25.26 -13.16
CA LYS A 225 12.67 26.36 -12.19
C LYS A 225 12.29 27.67 -12.87
N PHE A 226 12.87 27.96 -14.03
CA PHE A 226 12.53 29.15 -14.81
C PHE A 226 11.06 29.18 -15.27
N LYS A 227 10.52 28.05 -15.74
CA LYS A 227 9.11 27.94 -16.11
C LYS A 227 8.18 28.10 -14.90
N ILE A 228 8.52 27.53 -13.75
CA ILE A 228 7.76 27.67 -12.50
C ILE A 228 7.79 29.12 -12.01
N ASP A 229 8.93 29.80 -12.08
CA ASP A 229 9.05 31.21 -11.73
C ASP A 229 8.13 32.08 -12.60
N LYS A 230 8.11 31.85 -13.91
CA LYS A 230 7.16 32.51 -14.83
C LYS A 230 5.72 32.19 -14.49
N LEU A 231 5.44 30.93 -14.17
CA LEU A 231 4.09 30.48 -13.84
C LEU A 231 3.57 31.19 -12.58
N LYS A 232 4.41 31.33 -11.54
CA LYS A 232 4.07 32.06 -10.31
C LYS A 232 4.01 33.57 -10.51
N GLN A 233 4.79 34.14 -11.43
CA GLN A 233 4.63 35.55 -11.81
C GLN A 233 3.28 35.80 -12.50
N ARG A 234 2.86 34.87 -13.37
CA ARG A 234 1.55 34.92 -14.03
C ARG A 234 0.40 34.66 -13.05
N PHE A 235 0.59 33.73 -12.13
CA PHE A 235 -0.39 33.29 -11.15
C PHE A 235 0.18 33.43 -9.72
N PRO A 236 0.26 34.64 -9.17
CA PRO A 236 0.89 34.85 -7.86
C PRO A 236 0.03 34.33 -6.69
N ASN A 237 -1.29 34.44 -6.79
CA ASN A 237 -2.25 33.89 -5.81
C ASN A 237 -3.51 33.41 -6.56
N PRO A 238 -3.39 32.37 -7.42
CA PRO A 238 -4.48 31.97 -8.29
C PRO A 238 -5.64 31.43 -7.48
N LYS A 239 -6.85 31.79 -7.87
CA LYS A 239 -8.05 31.14 -7.38
C LYS A 239 -8.23 29.82 -8.10
N MET A 240 -7.87 28.73 -7.42
CA MET A 240 -7.87 27.39 -7.98
C MET A 240 -8.97 26.49 -7.39
N ALA A 241 -9.45 25.54 -8.19
CA ALA A 241 -10.36 24.48 -7.74
C ALA A 241 -9.95 23.10 -8.29
N LEU A 242 -9.87 22.12 -7.39
CA LEU A 242 -9.75 20.70 -7.74
C LEU A 242 -11.17 20.11 -7.74
N VAL A 243 -11.74 19.95 -8.93
CA VAL A 243 -13.07 19.39 -9.10
C VAL A 243 -12.96 17.87 -9.11
N VAL A 244 -13.69 17.23 -8.20
CA VAL A 244 -13.77 15.78 -8.09
C VAL A 244 -15.25 15.39 -8.10
N PRO A 245 -15.78 14.82 -9.21
CA PRO A 245 -17.19 14.46 -9.31
C PRO A 245 -17.63 13.42 -8.28
N MET A 246 -16.76 12.47 -7.96
CA MET A 246 -17.04 11.37 -7.03
C MET A 246 -16.97 11.83 -5.56
N SER A 247 -18.01 11.54 -4.78
CA SER A 247 -18.12 12.02 -3.39
C SER A 247 -17.12 11.37 -2.42
N SER A 248 -16.80 10.09 -2.60
CA SER A 248 -15.82 9.33 -1.80
C SER A 248 -14.42 9.90 -1.98
N LEU A 249 -13.89 9.86 -3.21
CA LEU A 249 -12.57 10.38 -3.55
C LEU A 249 -12.44 11.86 -3.17
N ARG A 250 -13.47 12.67 -3.40
CA ARG A 250 -13.49 14.08 -2.98
C ARG A 250 -13.28 14.24 -1.47
N LYS A 251 -13.98 13.46 -0.64
CA LYS A 251 -13.81 13.51 0.82
C LYS A 251 -12.40 13.08 1.23
N THR A 252 -11.85 12.06 0.56
CA THR A 252 -10.47 11.62 0.76
C THR A 252 -9.48 12.74 0.44
N LEU A 253 -9.56 13.36 -0.74
CA LEU A 253 -8.66 14.45 -1.13
C LEU A 253 -8.84 15.70 -0.27
N GLN A 254 -10.04 15.97 0.24
CA GLN A 254 -10.27 17.03 1.24
C GLN A 254 -9.49 16.79 2.54
N LYS A 255 -9.40 15.53 3.01
CA LYS A 255 -8.57 15.17 4.17
C LYS A 255 -7.09 15.34 3.86
N VAL A 256 -6.63 14.90 2.68
CA VAL A 256 -5.25 15.07 2.22
C VAL A 256 -4.87 16.56 2.22
N PHE A 257 -5.67 17.42 1.57
CA PHE A 257 -5.41 18.86 1.50
C PHE A 257 -5.40 19.53 2.87
N LYS A 258 -6.18 19.05 3.84
CA LYS A 258 -6.19 19.58 5.22
C LYS A 258 -4.87 19.31 5.95
N ASN A 259 -4.21 18.20 5.63
CA ASN A 259 -2.96 17.77 6.28
C ASN A 259 -1.70 18.32 5.60
N VAL A 260 -1.84 18.83 4.37
CA VAL A 260 -0.73 19.42 3.62
C VAL A 260 -0.64 20.92 3.88
N LYS A 261 0.52 21.39 4.34
CA LYS A 261 0.77 22.82 4.58
C LYS A 261 0.57 23.64 3.30
N GLY A 262 -0.16 24.75 3.39
CA GLY A 262 -0.44 25.64 2.24
C GLY A 262 -1.69 25.26 1.42
N LEU A 263 -2.25 24.06 1.63
CA LEU A 263 -3.51 23.65 1.00
C LEU A 263 -4.68 23.77 1.97
N LYS A 264 -5.90 23.84 1.43
CA LYS A 264 -7.15 23.91 2.19
C LYS A 264 -8.15 22.90 1.65
N SER A 265 -8.90 22.24 2.53
CA SER A 265 -9.96 21.29 2.12
C SER A 265 -11.00 21.95 1.20
N SER A 266 -11.25 23.25 1.35
CA SER A 266 -12.17 24.02 0.50
C SER A 266 -11.72 24.17 -0.96
N MET A 267 -10.46 23.88 -1.29
CA MET A 267 -9.96 23.88 -2.67
C MET A 267 -10.44 22.64 -3.45
N VAL A 268 -10.79 21.55 -2.75
CA VAL A 268 -11.32 20.32 -3.36
C VAL A 268 -12.84 20.37 -3.32
N ILE A 269 -13.46 20.50 -4.50
CA ILE A 269 -14.87 20.80 -4.65
C ILE A 269 -15.60 19.77 -5.52
N GLY A 270 -16.93 19.73 -5.41
CA GLY A 270 -17.77 19.04 -6.40
C GLY A 270 -18.12 19.95 -7.59
N PRO A 271 -18.55 19.39 -8.72
CA PRO A 271 -18.90 20.18 -9.93
C PRO A 271 -19.94 21.27 -9.65
N ALA A 272 -20.94 20.99 -8.82
CA ALA A 272 -21.99 21.95 -8.46
C ALA A 272 -21.46 23.25 -7.83
N GLN A 273 -20.34 23.15 -7.09
CA GLN A 273 -19.74 24.28 -6.39
C GLN A 273 -18.97 25.19 -7.34
N LEU A 274 -18.62 24.70 -8.54
CA LEU A 274 -17.92 25.47 -9.55
C LEU A 274 -18.75 26.66 -10.02
N ALA A 275 -20.08 26.46 -10.18
CA ALA A 275 -21.01 27.50 -10.62
C ALA A 275 -21.18 28.68 -9.64
N LYS A 276 -20.50 28.65 -8.48
CA LYS A 276 -20.55 29.75 -7.50
C LYS A 276 -19.69 30.94 -7.92
N SER A 277 -18.64 30.73 -8.71
CA SER A 277 -17.69 31.78 -9.06
C SER A 277 -16.70 31.35 -10.14
N HIS A 278 -16.13 32.32 -10.84
CA HIS A 278 -15.02 32.09 -11.78
C HIS A 278 -13.71 31.73 -11.06
N TYR A 279 -12.85 30.93 -11.72
CA TYR A 279 -11.55 30.45 -11.25
C TYR A 279 -10.46 30.70 -12.30
N ASP A 280 -9.24 30.99 -11.84
CA ASP A 280 -8.09 31.20 -12.73
C ASP A 280 -7.61 29.88 -13.34
N VAL A 281 -7.56 28.83 -12.52
CA VAL A 281 -7.19 27.47 -12.93
C VAL A 281 -8.13 26.46 -12.29
N VAL A 282 -8.79 25.65 -13.12
CA VAL A 282 -9.61 24.53 -12.68
C VAL A 282 -8.95 23.24 -13.12
N ILE A 283 -8.72 22.35 -12.16
CA ILE A 283 -8.26 20.99 -12.44
C ILE A 283 -9.41 20.06 -12.15
N VAL A 284 -9.78 19.22 -13.11
CA VAL A 284 -10.80 18.19 -12.93
C VAL A 284 -10.12 16.84 -12.91
N ASP A 285 -10.17 16.19 -11.75
CA ASP A 285 -9.75 14.79 -11.63
C ASP A 285 -10.93 13.88 -12.00
N GLU A 286 -10.65 12.76 -12.66
CA GLU A 286 -11.66 11.83 -13.16
C GLU A 286 -12.72 12.55 -14.04
N SER A 287 -12.28 13.36 -15.01
CA SER A 287 -13.16 14.25 -15.79
C SER A 287 -14.24 13.50 -16.57
N HIS A 288 -13.97 12.26 -16.97
CA HIS A 288 -14.93 11.34 -17.59
C HIS A 288 -16.16 11.05 -16.69
N ARG A 289 -16.12 11.41 -15.40
CA ARG A 289 -17.21 11.27 -14.41
C ARG A 289 -18.01 12.54 -14.19
N LEU A 290 -17.67 13.62 -14.89
CA LEU A 290 -18.56 14.78 -15.00
C LEU A 290 -19.89 14.31 -15.54
N ARG A 291 -20.98 14.94 -15.09
CA ARG A 291 -22.32 14.40 -15.32
C ARG A 291 -23.12 15.17 -16.37
N ARG A 292 -24.03 14.45 -17.01
CA ARG A 292 -25.15 14.99 -17.80
C ARG A 292 -26.47 14.73 -17.06
N ARG A 293 -27.57 15.27 -17.58
CA ARG A 293 -28.90 15.20 -16.95
C ARG A 293 -29.58 13.82 -17.05
N VAL A 294 -28.91 12.75 -16.62
CA VAL A 294 -29.38 11.37 -16.63
C VAL A 294 -29.14 10.74 -15.25
N ASN A 295 -30.16 10.07 -14.68
CA ASN A 295 -30.10 9.34 -13.41
C ASN A 295 -29.38 10.06 -12.25
N LEU A 296 -29.66 11.36 -12.06
CA LEU A 296 -29.03 12.18 -11.04
C LEU A 296 -29.70 12.10 -9.66
N GLY A 297 -30.87 11.44 -9.54
CA GLY A 297 -31.63 11.34 -8.29
C GLY A 297 -31.90 12.72 -7.68
N ALA A 298 -31.62 12.89 -6.38
CA ALA A 298 -31.82 14.17 -5.68
C ALA A 298 -31.00 15.34 -6.26
N TYR A 299 -30.00 15.07 -7.10
CA TYR A 299 -29.15 16.10 -7.70
C TYR A 299 -29.77 16.80 -8.92
N PHE A 300 -30.86 16.27 -9.51
CA PHE A 300 -31.54 16.90 -10.67
C PHE A 300 -31.87 18.38 -10.43
N GLY A 301 -32.45 18.72 -9.26
CA GLY A 301 -32.85 20.08 -8.97
C GLY A 301 -31.67 21.06 -8.83
N ALA A 302 -30.53 20.60 -8.31
CA ALA A 302 -29.32 21.43 -8.24
C ALA A 302 -28.69 21.61 -9.63
N PHE A 303 -28.67 20.54 -10.43
CA PHE A 303 -28.17 20.55 -11.80
C PHE A 303 -28.94 21.53 -12.68
N ASP A 304 -30.27 21.50 -12.64
CA ASP A 304 -31.14 22.38 -13.44
C ASP A 304 -30.95 23.86 -13.07
N LYS A 305 -30.84 24.16 -11.76
CA LYS A 305 -30.58 25.53 -11.28
C LYS A 305 -29.23 26.06 -11.75
N ILE A 306 -28.22 25.20 -11.83
CA ILE A 306 -26.89 25.60 -12.28
C ILE A 306 -26.89 25.84 -13.78
N ASN A 307 -27.47 24.95 -14.58
CA ASN A 307 -27.60 25.20 -16.02
C ASN A 307 -28.32 26.52 -16.30
N ALA A 308 -29.44 26.79 -15.61
CA ALA A 308 -30.13 28.07 -15.71
C ALA A 308 -29.27 29.27 -15.31
N LYS A 309 -28.41 29.13 -14.29
CA LYS A 309 -27.49 30.19 -13.86
C LYS A 309 -26.36 30.46 -14.87
N LEU A 310 -25.97 29.44 -15.63
CA LEU A 310 -24.90 29.51 -16.62
C LEU A 310 -25.44 29.71 -18.05
N ASP A 311 -26.72 30.05 -18.20
CA ASP A 311 -27.39 30.22 -19.48
C ASP A 311 -27.29 28.99 -20.41
N LEU A 312 -27.28 27.79 -19.81
CA LEU A 312 -27.28 26.51 -20.51
C LEU A 312 -28.68 25.91 -20.53
N ASP A 313 -29.07 25.32 -21.66
CA ASP A 313 -30.27 24.48 -21.72
C ASP A 313 -30.10 23.27 -20.80
N LYS A 314 -31.13 22.91 -20.03
CA LYS A 314 -31.03 21.84 -19.04
C LYS A 314 -30.87 20.44 -19.65
N PHE A 315 -31.33 20.22 -20.88
CA PHE A 315 -31.24 18.92 -21.57
C PHE A 315 -29.95 18.77 -22.38
N VAL A 316 -29.32 19.88 -22.78
CA VAL A 316 -28.04 19.90 -23.49
C VAL A 316 -26.86 20.13 -22.54
N GLY A 317 -27.03 20.98 -21.53
CA GLY A 317 -25.99 21.39 -20.59
C GLY A 317 -25.49 20.23 -19.73
N ASN A 318 -24.18 20.20 -19.53
CA ASN A 318 -23.48 19.18 -18.75
C ASN A 318 -22.38 19.79 -17.87
N GLU A 319 -21.82 19.01 -16.94
CA GLU A 319 -20.80 19.52 -16.01
C GLU A 319 -19.47 19.85 -16.70
N LEU A 320 -19.19 19.31 -17.90
CA LEU A 320 -18.03 19.69 -18.72
C LEU A 320 -18.16 21.12 -19.24
N ALA A 321 -19.35 21.51 -19.70
CA ALA A 321 -19.63 22.89 -20.08
C ALA A 321 -19.48 23.85 -18.89
N TRP A 322 -19.86 23.43 -17.68
CA TRP A 322 -19.65 24.25 -16.48
C TRP A 322 -18.17 24.53 -16.24
N VAL A 323 -17.31 23.52 -16.44
CA VAL A 323 -15.86 23.65 -16.31
C VAL A 323 -15.32 24.66 -17.32
N ALA A 324 -15.70 24.52 -18.59
CA ALA A 324 -15.26 25.43 -19.64
C ALA A 324 -15.70 26.88 -19.39
N LEU A 325 -16.90 27.10 -18.84
CA LEU A 325 -17.44 28.46 -18.59
C LEU A 325 -16.89 29.14 -17.33
N GLN A 326 -16.50 28.38 -16.31
CA GLN A 326 -16.10 28.91 -14.99
C GLN A 326 -14.58 28.90 -14.74
N SER A 327 -13.79 28.63 -15.78
CA SER A 327 -12.33 28.59 -15.70
C SER A 327 -11.72 29.52 -16.73
N SER A 328 -10.59 30.14 -16.41
CA SER A 328 -9.72 30.78 -17.41
C SER A 328 -8.75 29.77 -18.04
N LYS A 329 -8.39 28.73 -17.26
CA LYS A 329 -7.58 27.59 -17.66
C LYS A 329 -8.21 26.32 -17.09
N ALA A 330 -8.53 25.35 -17.92
CA ALA A 330 -9.03 24.04 -17.50
C ALA A 330 -8.01 22.94 -17.78
N ILE A 331 -7.71 22.12 -16.77
CA ILE A 331 -6.92 20.90 -16.92
C ILE A 331 -7.84 19.72 -16.62
N LEU A 332 -8.06 18.84 -17.60
CA LEU A 332 -9.04 17.75 -17.56
C LEU A 332 -8.30 16.41 -17.61
N PHE A 333 -8.26 15.68 -16.50
CA PHE A 333 -7.72 14.33 -16.46
C PHE A 333 -8.77 13.33 -16.95
N TYR A 334 -8.66 12.94 -18.22
CA TYR A 334 -9.66 12.16 -18.94
C TYR A 334 -9.21 10.71 -19.15
N ASP A 335 -10.16 9.79 -19.06
CA ASP A 335 -9.98 8.37 -19.37
C ASP A 335 -11.30 7.85 -19.94
N GLU A 336 -11.35 7.71 -21.27
CA GLU A 336 -12.54 7.29 -21.99
C GLU A 336 -13.03 5.91 -21.53
N GLY A 337 -12.11 4.99 -21.26
CA GLY A 337 -12.42 3.61 -20.88
C GLY A 337 -13.05 3.48 -19.49
N GLN A 338 -13.04 4.55 -18.69
CA GLN A 338 -13.63 4.58 -17.35
C GLN A 338 -14.99 5.29 -17.28
N SER A 339 -15.58 5.66 -18.42
CA SER A 339 -16.98 6.10 -18.47
C SER A 339 -17.92 4.91 -18.30
N ILE A 340 -18.36 4.69 -17.06
CA ILE A 340 -19.12 3.51 -16.62
C ILE A 340 -20.37 3.88 -15.82
N LYS A 341 -20.90 5.09 -15.98
CA LYS A 341 -22.25 5.44 -15.54
C LYS A 341 -23.03 6.07 -16.69
N PRO A 342 -24.33 5.75 -16.84
CA PRO A 342 -25.18 6.43 -17.82
C PRO A 342 -25.26 7.96 -17.64
N SER A 343 -25.04 8.42 -16.40
CA SER A 343 -25.00 9.83 -16.02
C SER A 343 -23.72 10.54 -16.43
N ASP A 344 -22.67 9.83 -16.83
CA ASP A 344 -21.40 10.43 -17.23
C ASP A 344 -21.58 11.24 -18.53
N VAL A 345 -20.74 12.26 -18.71
CA VAL A 345 -20.66 13.06 -19.93
C VAL A 345 -20.30 12.15 -21.10
N LEU A 346 -20.89 12.43 -22.25
CA LEU A 346 -20.72 11.62 -23.44
C LEU A 346 -19.32 11.81 -24.06
N LYS A 347 -18.85 10.79 -24.78
CA LYS A 347 -17.58 10.86 -25.50
C LYS A 347 -17.59 12.00 -26.53
N GLU A 348 -18.72 12.20 -27.20
CA GLU A 348 -18.89 13.24 -28.21
C GLU A 348 -18.68 14.65 -27.63
N ASP A 349 -19.06 14.88 -26.37
CA ASP A 349 -18.84 16.17 -25.70
C ASP A 349 -17.34 16.45 -25.48
N PHE A 350 -16.57 15.41 -25.12
CA PHE A 350 -15.11 15.50 -25.03
C PHE A 350 -14.48 15.68 -26.41
N ASP A 351 -14.94 14.95 -27.43
CA ASP A 351 -14.45 15.09 -28.80
C ASP A 351 -14.69 16.49 -29.36
N ASN A 352 -15.85 17.09 -29.07
CA ASN A 352 -16.14 18.47 -29.41
C ASN A 352 -15.17 19.45 -28.73
N LEU A 353 -14.82 19.20 -27.46
CA LEU A 353 -13.83 20.01 -26.75
C LEU A 353 -12.43 19.85 -27.36
N LYS A 354 -12.02 18.60 -27.65
CA LYS A 354 -10.74 18.27 -28.30
C LYS A 354 -10.54 18.98 -29.64
N ASN A 355 -11.61 19.17 -30.40
CA ASN A 355 -11.57 19.80 -31.72
C ASN A 355 -11.45 21.35 -31.67
N ARG A 356 -11.49 21.98 -30.49
CA ARG A 356 -11.36 23.44 -30.40
C ARG A 356 -9.90 23.88 -30.54
N LYS A 357 -9.69 25.04 -31.17
CA LYS A 357 -8.36 25.64 -31.36
C LYS A 357 -7.65 26.04 -30.06
N ASP A 358 -8.43 26.30 -29.01
CA ASP A 358 -7.96 26.66 -27.67
C ASP A 358 -7.72 25.43 -26.78
N THR A 359 -7.73 24.22 -27.34
CA THR A 359 -7.59 22.98 -26.58
C THR A 359 -6.35 22.21 -27.01
N LYS A 360 -5.59 21.72 -26.03
CA LYS A 360 -4.42 20.86 -26.21
C LYS A 360 -4.68 19.50 -25.58
N ILE A 361 -4.17 18.45 -26.21
CA ILE A 361 -4.30 17.07 -25.78
C ILE A 361 -2.91 16.54 -25.50
N GLU A 362 -2.70 16.03 -24.29
CA GLU A 362 -1.47 15.41 -23.83
C GLU A 362 -1.76 13.98 -23.38
N TYR A 363 -0.77 13.09 -23.49
CA TYR A 363 -0.94 11.68 -23.18
C TYR A 363 0.00 11.24 -22.04
N LEU A 364 -0.53 10.43 -21.13
CA LEU A 364 0.18 9.65 -20.12
C LEU A 364 -0.02 8.17 -20.46
N GLU A 365 0.99 7.55 -21.04
CA GLU A 365 0.99 6.22 -21.65
C GLU A 365 1.20 5.07 -20.64
N SER A 366 1.87 5.28 -19.49
CA SER A 366 2.21 4.16 -18.58
C SER A 366 1.27 4.02 -17.39
N GLN A 367 0.60 2.87 -17.28
CA GLN A 367 -0.19 2.48 -16.11
C GLN A 367 0.75 1.96 -15.00
N PHE A 368 1.18 2.85 -14.10
CA PHE A 368 2.13 2.55 -13.02
C PHE A 368 1.54 1.80 -11.83
N ARG A 369 0.21 1.83 -11.66
CA ARG A 369 -0.47 1.26 -10.48
C ARG A 369 -0.41 -0.26 -10.40
N VAL A 370 -0.51 -0.93 -11.55
CA VAL A 370 -0.55 -2.40 -11.61
C VAL A 370 0.87 -2.90 -11.85
N LYS A 371 1.42 -3.71 -10.94
CA LYS A 371 2.77 -4.30 -11.12
C LYS A 371 2.86 -5.21 -12.35
N GLY A 372 1.71 -5.64 -12.88
CA GLY A 372 1.62 -6.35 -14.15
C GLY A 372 1.99 -5.50 -15.37
N GLY A 373 2.04 -4.17 -15.23
CA GLY A 373 2.42 -3.24 -16.29
C GLY A 373 1.43 -3.18 -17.46
N ASN A 374 1.80 -2.44 -18.51
CA ASN A 374 0.95 -2.24 -19.69
C ASN A 374 0.62 -3.55 -20.44
N SER A 375 1.47 -4.58 -20.33
CA SER A 375 1.20 -5.89 -20.91
C SER A 375 -0.01 -6.56 -20.28
N TYR A 376 -0.17 -6.49 -18.95
CA TYR A 376 -1.38 -6.99 -18.27
C TYR A 376 -2.64 -6.23 -18.70
N VAL A 377 -2.54 -4.90 -18.78
CA VAL A 377 -3.67 -4.03 -19.16
C VAL A 377 -4.19 -4.39 -20.54
N LYS A 378 -3.28 -4.52 -21.50
CA LYS A 378 -3.61 -4.95 -22.87
C LYS A 378 -4.16 -6.38 -22.87
N TYR A 379 -3.55 -7.29 -22.12
CA TYR A 379 -3.98 -8.69 -22.05
C TYR A 379 -5.42 -8.83 -21.53
N VAL A 380 -5.79 -8.08 -20.48
CA VAL A 380 -7.17 -8.07 -19.96
C VAL A 380 -8.15 -7.47 -20.97
N ASP A 381 -7.76 -6.42 -21.70
CA ASP A 381 -8.60 -5.82 -22.74
C ASP A 381 -8.86 -6.81 -23.88
N ASP A 382 -7.82 -7.48 -24.37
CA ASP A 382 -7.91 -8.48 -25.43
C ASP A 382 -8.66 -9.73 -24.96
N LEU A 383 -8.49 -10.15 -23.70
CA LEU A 383 -9.23 -11.25 -23.07
C LEU A 383 -10.74 -10.97 -23.07
N LEU A 384 -11.15 -9.82 -22.56
CA LEU A 384 -12.58 -9.47 -22.46
C LEU A 384 -13.22 -9.18 -23.82
N LYS A 385 -12.42 -8.84 -24.84
CA LYS A 385 -12.87 -8.69 -26.24
C LYS A 385 -12.82 -9.99 -27.04
N CYS A 386 -12.32 -11.08 -26.45
CA CYS A 386 -12.10 -12.35 -27.14
C CYS A 386 -11.14 -12.23 -28.35
N ASN A 387 -10.16 -11.33 -28.26
CA ASN A 387 -9.13 -11.10 -29.29
C ASN A 387 -7.85 -11.91 -29.07
N LEU A 388 -7.81 -12.74 -28.03
CA LEU A 388 -6.68 -13.57 -27.67
C LEU A 388 -6.63 -14.85 -28.53
N ASP A 389 -5.47 -15.14 -29.12
CA ASP A 389 -5.20 -16.42 -29.80
C ASP A 389 -4.88 -17.51 -28.77
N ILE A 390 -5.50 -18.68 -28.90
CA ILE A 390 -5.29 -19.85 -28.03
C ILE A 390 -3.85 -20.36 -28.06
N ASN A 391 -3.09 -20.05 -29.12
CA ASN A 391 -1.69 -20.46 -29.25
C ASN A 391 -0.70 -19.46 -28.64
N GLN A 392 -1.17 -18.30 -28.16
CA GLN A 392 -0.28 -17.33 -27.54
C GLN A 392 0.04 -17.73 -26.09
N ASP A 393 1.16 -17.23 -25.58
CA ASP A 393 1.55 -17.48 -24.21
C ASP A 393 0.55 -16.89 -23.20
N ILE A 394 0.21 -17.66 -22.17
CA ILE A 394 -0.56 -17.17 -21.03
C ILE A 394 0.24 -16.09 -20.33
N TYR A 395 -0.42 -14.97 -20.00
CA TYR A 395 0.22 -13.88 -19.29
C TYR A 395 0.86 -14.36 -17.98
N ASN A 396 2.15 -14.09 -17.82
CA ASN A 396 2.90 -14.40 -16.60
C ASN A 396 3.85 -13.26 -16.26
N ASN A 397 3.84 -12.83 -15.00
CA ASN A 397 4.75 -11.81 -14.49
C ASN A 397 5.14 -12.14 -13.05
N LYS A 398 6.45 -12.23 -12.79
CA LYS A 398 7.00 -12.52 -11.46
C LYS A 398 6.57 -11.53 -10.36
N ASN A 399 6.14 -10.34 -10.74
CA ASN A 399 5.73 -9.28 -9.83
C ASN A 399 4.21 -9.08 -9.79
N TYR A 400 3.42 -9.91 -10.49
CA TYR A 400 1.98 -9.78 -10.56
C TYR A 400 1.24 -11.12 -10.68
N ASP A 401 0.40 -11.42 -9.70
CA ASP A 401 -0.36 -12.66 -9.69
C ASP A 401 -1.64 -12.49 -10.53
N PHE A 402 -1.83 -13.34 -11.55
CA PHE A 402 -3.06 -13.39 -12.31
C PHE A 402 -3.54 -14.84 -12.42
N VAL A 403 -4.49 -15.20 -11.57
CA VAL A 403 -4.82 -16.61 -11.28
C VAL A 403 -6.32 -16.85 -11.34
N LEU A 404 -6.73 -17.94 -11.99
CA LEU A 404 -8.12 -18.39 -12.10
C LEU A 404 -8.40 -19.51 -11.10
N PHE A 405 -9.43 -19.34 -10.27
CA PHE A 405 -9.88 -20.35 -9.32
C PHE A 405 -11.06 -21.15 -9.89
N ASP A 406 -11.05 -22.45 -9.62
CA ASP A 406 -12.13 -23.39 -9.94
C ASP A 406 -13.10 -23.60 -8.77
N ASN A 407 -12.68 -23.29 -7.54
CA ASN A 407 -13.45 -23.41 -6.33
C ASN A 407 -13.57 -22.06 -5.58
N ILE A 408 -14.79 -21.72 -5.19
CA ILE A 408 -15.11 -20.44 -4.54
C ILE A 408 -14.52 -20.33 -3.11
N ASP A 409 -14.47 -21.43 -2.35
CA ASP A 409 -13.93 -21.42 -0.99
C ASP A 409 -12.42 -21.18 -0.98
N SER A 410 -11.68 -21.84 -1.88
CA SER A 410 -10.24 -21.60 -2.10
C SER A 410 -9.97 -20.16 -2.53
N PHE A 411 -10.81 -19.61 -3.42
CA PHE A 411 -10.72 -18.21 -3.84
C PHE A 411 -10.91 -17.24 -2.66
N ILE A 412 -11.95 -17.46 -1.83
CA ILE A 412 -12.21 -16.62 -0.64
C ILE A 412 -11.04 -16.71 0.34
N LYS A 413 -10.55 -17.93 0.61
CA LYS A 413 -9.44 -18.19 1.52
C LYS A 413 -8.17 -17.46 1.08
N GLU A 414 -7.83 -17.53 -0.20
CA GLU A 414 -6.64 -16.85 -0.73
C GLU A 414 -6.76 -15.31 -0.63
N VAL A 415 -7.93 -14.74 -0.96
CA VAL A 415 -8.15 -13.29 -0.82
C VAL A 415 -7.98 -12.85 0.64
N LYS A 416 -8.47 -13.65 1.60
CA LYS A 416 -8.30 -13.41 3.04
C LYS A 416 -6.84 -13.50 3.47
N LEU A 417 -6.12 -14.52 3.03
CA LEU A 417 -4.68 -14.68 3.28
C LEU A 417 -3.90 -13.45 2.80
N ARG A 418 -4.12 -13.02 1.55
CA ARG A 418 -3.48 -11.79 1.03
C ARG A 418 -3.88 -10.55 1.82
N ASN A 419 -5.09 -10.49 2.37
CA ASN A 419 -5.47 -9.36 3.21
C ASN A 419 -4.68 -9.34 4.54
N GLU A 420 -4.38 -10.50 5.12
CA GLU A 420 -3.55 -10.59 6.33
C GLU A 420 -2.10 -10.18 6.05
N GLU A 421 -1.53 -10.62 4.92
CA GLU A 421 -0.14 -10.33 4.55
C GLU A 421 0.09 -8.84 4.22
N VAL A 422 -0.81 -8.25 3.44
CA VAL A 422 -0.57 -6.94 2.81
C VAL A 422 -1.68 -5.92 3.03
N GLY A 423 -2.84 -6.33 3.56
CA GLY A 423 -4.03 -5.49 3.69
C GLY A 423 -4.66 -5.12 2.34
N LEU A 424 -5.84 -4.51 2.38
CA LEU A 424 -6.56 -4.01 1.19
C LEU A 424 -6.73 -5.03 0.06
N SER A 425 -6.93 -6.30 0.42
CA SER A 425 -7.35 -7.34 -0.52
C SER A 425 -8.86 -7.51 -0.40
N ARG A 426 -9.60 -7.35 -1.50
CA ARG A 426 -11.08 -7.30 -1.46
C ARG A 426 -11.70 -8.15 -2.55
N MET A 427 -12.85 -8.73 -2.23
CA MET A 427 -13.72 -9.38 -3.20
C MET A 427 -14.61 -8.34 -3.89
N ILE A 428 -14.76 -8.45 -5.21
CA ILE A 428 -15.58 -7.57 -6.03
C ILE A 428 -16.32 -8.44 -7.04
N ALA A 429 -17.59 -8.14 -7.28
CA ALA A 429 -18.38 -8.81 -8.31
C ALA A 429 -19.12 -7.82 -9.22
N GLY A 430 -19.57 -8.31 -10.37
CA GLY A 430 -20.61 -7.65 -11.15
C GLY A 430 -22.00 -7.84 -10.54
N TYR A 431 -23.02 -7.16 -11.08
CA TYR A 431 -24.35 -7.07 -10.46
C TYR A 431 -25.25 -8.27 -10.75
N SER A 432 -24.79 -9.48 -10.40
CA SER A 432 -25.54 -10.72 -10.63
C SER A 432 -26.62 -11.02 -9.60
N TRP A 433 -26.61 -10.35 -8.44
CA TRP A 433 -27.48 -10.69 -7.31
C TRP A 433 -28.26 -9.48 -6.84
N LYS A 434 -29.48 -9.72 -6.34
CA LYS A 434 -30.31 -8.70 -5.70
C LYS A 434 -29.69 -8.30 -4.37
N TRP A 435 -29.71 -7.02 -4.05
CA TRP A 435 -29.21 -6.49 -2.78
C TRP A 435 -30.32 -6.47 -1.71
N ILE A 436 -30.59 -7.64 -1.14
CA ILE A 436 -31.59 -7.85 -0.09
C ILE A 436 -31.11 -7.35 1.27
N SER A 437 -29.80 -7.40 1.53
CA SER A 437 -29.20 -6.98 2.80
C SER A 437 -29.14 -5.46 3.00
N ASN A 438 -29.56 -4.65 2.02
CA ASN A 438 -29.56 -3.18 2.14
C ASN A 438 -30.61 -2.68 3.16
N LYS A 439 -31.58 -3.53 3.51
CA LYS A 439 -32.62 -3.23 4.49
C LYS A 439 -32.49 -4.03 5.78
N ASP A 440 -31.75 -5.13 5.75
CA ASP A 440 -31.57 -6.05 6.88
C ASP A 440 -30.16 -6.64 6.81
N ASP A 441 -29.33 -6.26 7.78
CA ASP A 441 -27.92 -6.62 7.84
C ASP A 441 -27.67 -8.11 8.14
N SER A 442 -28.69 -8.87 8.53
CA SER A 442 -28.60 -10.30 8.81
C SER A 442 -28.70 -11.20 7.58
N LEU A 443 -29.11 -10.63 6.43
CA LEU A 443 -29.31 -11.38 5.20
C LEU A 443 -28.02 -11.48 4.37
N LEU A 444 -27.91 -12.57 3.62
CA LEU A 444 -26.81 -12.83 2.68
C LEU A 444 -27.35 -12.75 1.25
N ASP A 445 -26.72 -11.91 0.42
CA ASP A 445 -27.21 -11.56 -0.91
C ASP A 445 -26.76 -12.54 -2.01
N ILE A 446 -25.55 -13.06 -1.85
CA ILE A 446 -24.80 -13.79 -2.86
C ILE A 446 -24.70 -15.23 -2.42
N GLU A 447 -25.25 -16.14 -3.22
CA GLU A 447 -25.12 -17.58 -3.03
C GLU A 447 -24.42 -18.16 -4.25
N ILE A 448 -23.26 -18.78 -4.01
CA ILE A 448 -22.41 -19.43 -5.02
C ILE A 448 -22.06 -20.79 -4.45
N GLU A 449 -22.58 -21.86 -5.05
CA GLU A 449 -22.42 -23.23 -4.54
C GLU A 449 -22.84 -23.32 -3.05
N ASN A 450 -21.92 -23.64 -2.14
CA ASN A 450 -22.19 -23.71 -0.70
C ASN A 450 -21.83 -22.41 0.04
N SER A 451 -21.17 -21.46 -0.62
CA SER A 451 -20.69 -20.23 0.01
C SER A 451 -21.77 -19.15 -0.06
N LYS A 452 -21.96 -18.46 1.06
CA LYS A 452 -22.91 -17.36 1.19
C LYS A 452 -22.18 -16.09 1.58
N LEU A 453 -22.32 -15.06 0.77
CA LEU A 453 -21.64 -13.78 0.91
C LEU A 453 -22.66 -12.64 0.95
N ARG A 454 -22.20 -11.48 1.43
CA ARG A 454 -23.01 -10.27 1.55
C ARG A 454 -22.44 -9.17 0.67
N TRP A 455 -23.30 -8.36 0.05
CA TRP A 455 -22.88 -7.10 -0.55
C TRP A 455 -22.36 -6.12 0.50
N ASN A 456 -21.61 -5.12 0.06
CA ASN A 456 -21.07 -4.07 0.90
C ASN A 456 -22.10 -3.45 1.87
N SER A 457 -21.77 -3.31 3.16
CA SER A 457 -22.66 -2.72 4.17
C SER A 457 -22.73 -1.19 4.11
N THR A 458 -21.70 -0.54 3.55
CA THR A 458 -21.65 0.91 3.36
C THR A 458 -21.36 1.27 1.91
N ASN A 459 -21.92 2.39 1.46
CA ASN A 459 -21.66 2.96 0.13
C ASN A 459 -20.47 3.92 0.10
N ILE A 460 -20.01 4.37 1.27
CA ILE A 460 -18.94 5.36 1.40
C ILE A 460 -17.79 4.71 2.14
N ASP A 461 -16.61 4.75 1.54
CA ASP A 461 -15.36 4.28 2.15
C ASP A 461 -15.39 2.79 2.56
N TRP A 462 -16.18 2.00 1.83
CA TRP A 462 -16.33 0.56 2.07
C TRP A 462 -15.00 -0.18 2.09
N VAL A 463 -14.10 0.13 1.15
CA VAL A 463 -12.78 -0.53 1.04
C VAL A 463 -12.00 -0.49 2.35
N ASN A 464 -12.13 0.59 3.12
CA ASN A 464 -11.43 0.79 4.40
C ASN A 464 -12.27 0.37 5.62
N SER A 465 -13.50 -0.11 5.42
CA SER A 465 -14.36 -0.54 6.53
C SER A 465 -13.86 -1.86 7.14
N PRO A 466 -14.03 -2.08 8.45
CA PRO A 466 -13.52 -3.28 9.12
C PRO A 466 -14.07 -4.60 8.55
N ASN A 467 -15.33 -4.60 8.12
CA ASN A 467 -16.02 -5.80 7.61
C ASN A 467 -15.83 -6.04 6.10
N ALA A 468 -15.09 -5.17 5.41
CA ALA A 468 -14.97 -5.21 3.94
C ALA A 468 -14.32 -6.49 3.40
N ILE A 469 -13.58 -7.22 4.24
CA ILE A 469 -12.94 -8.49 3.86
C ILE A 469 -13.94 -9.65 3.78
N ASP A 470 -15.04 -9.58 4.52
CA ASP A 470 -16.10 -10.59 4.55
C ASP A 470 -17.28 -10.23 3.63
N GLU A 471 -17.20 -9.07 2.97
CA GLU A 471 -18.20 -8.55 2.06
C GLU A 471 -17.68 -8.53 0.62
N VAL A 472 -18.62 -8.50 -0.33
CA VAL A 472 -18.34 -8.33 -1.75
C VAL A 472 -18.68 -6.90 -2.14
N GLY A 473 -17.70 -6.21 -2.72
CA GLY A 473 -17.87 -4.88 -3.27
C GLY A 473 -18.37 -4.92 -4.71
N CYS A 474 -18.73 -3.75 -5.22
CA CYS A 474 -19.05 -3.56 -6.62
C CYS A 474 -18.16 -2.46 -7.21
N ILE A 475 -18.35 -2.17 -8.49
CA ILE A 475 -17.60 -1.11 -9.17
C ILE A 475 -17.83 0.28 -8.55
N HIS A 476 -19.00 0.54 -7.94
CA HIS A 476 -19.29 1.83 -7.31
C HIS A 476 -18.59 2.01 -5.96
N THR A 477 -18.39 0.94 -5.20
CA THR A 477 -17.76 1.00 -3.87
C THR A 477 -16.24 0.90 -3.92
N THR A 478 -15.70 0.39 -5.03
CA THR A 478 -14.26 0.27 -5.27
C THR A 478 -13.70 1.39 -6.13
N GLN A 479 -14.56 2.25 -6.68
CA GLN A 479 -14.20 3.42 -7.49
C GLN A 479 -13.25 4.37 -6.75
N GLY A 480 -12.14 4.73 -7.41
CA GLY A 480 -11.11 5.60 -6.87
C GLY A 480 -10.14 4.93 -5.88
N TYR A 481 -10.36 3.67 -5.47
CA TYR A 481 -9.49 2.99 -4.49
C TYR A 481 -8.49 2.05 -5.15
N ASP A 482 -7.27 2.07 -4.61
CA ASP A 482 -6.17 1.14 -4.87
C ASP A 482 -6.22 -0.06 -3.92
N LEU A 483 -6.35 -1.27 -4.48
CA LEU A 483 -6.33 -2.53 -3.75
C LEU A 483 -4.99 -3.23 -3.95
N ASN A 484 -4.49 -3.92 -2.93
CA ASN A 484 -3.26 -4.71 -3.10
C ASN A 484 -3.56 -5.96 -3.93
N TYR A 485 -4.61 -6.70 -3.57
CA TYR A 485 -5.16 -7.78 -4.38
C TYR A 485 -6.65 -7.56 -4.63
N THR A 486 -7.11 -7.99 -5.81
CA THR A 486 -8.54 -7.99 -6.12
C THR A 486 -9.00 -9.40 -6.42
N GLY A 487 -9.95 -9.91 -5.66
CA GLY A 487 -10.72 -11.09 -6.03
C GLY A 487 -11.91 -10.66 -6.89
N VAL A 488 -11.93 -11.05 -8.16
CA VAL A 488 -13.01 -10.74 -9.11
C VAL A 488 -13.90 -11.95 -9.30
N ILE A 489 -15.18 -11.80 -8.98
CA ILE A 489 -16.22 -12.80 -9.22
C ILE A 489 -17.01 -12.38 -10.47
N PHE A 490 -16.88 -13.16 -11.53
CA PHE A 490 -17.77 -13.12 -12.69
C PHE A 490 -19.07 -13.83 -12.33
N GLY A 491 -20.15 -13.06 -12.23
CA GLY A 491 -21.46 -13.53 -11.85
C GLY A 491 -22.23 -14.21 -12.98
N ASN A 492 -23.52 -14.43 -12.77
CA ASN A 492 -24.42 -15.13 -13.70
C ASN A 492 -24.98 -14.22 -14.81
N GLU A 493 -24.70 -12.92 -14.78
CA GLU A 493 -25.05 -11.96 -15.84
C GLU A 493 -24.12 -12.05 -17.06
N ILE A 494 -22.98 -12.74 -16.93
CA ILE A 494 -21.95 -12.85 -17.95
C ILE A 494 -21.62 -14.33 -18.21
N SER A 495 -21.46 -14.70 -19.46
CA SER A 495 -21.21 -16.08 -19.90
C SER A 495 -20.42 -16.08 -21.21
N TYR A 496 -20.04 -17.25 -21.70
CA TYR A 496 -19.33 -17.41 -22.97
C TYR A 496 -20.14 -18.28 -23.92
N SER A 497 -20.36 -17.80 -25.15
CA SER A 497 -21.03 -18.58 -26.19
C SER A 497 -19.99 -19.32 -27.04
N LYS A 498 -19.86 -20.64 -26.84
CA LYS A 498 -19.00 -21.50 -27.66
C LYS A 498 -19.39 -21.50 -29.15
N GLU A 499 -20.66 -21.28 -29.46
CA GLU A 499 -21.16 -21.20 -30.84
C GLU A 499 -20.70 -19.92 -31.56
N LYS A 500 -20.73 -18.78 -30.85
CA LYS A 500 -20.37 -17.47 -31.42
C LYS A 500 -18.90 -17.11 -31.22
N GLY A 501 -18.20 -17.79 -30.33
CA GLY A 501 -16.82 -17.48 -29.95
C GLY A 501 -16.68 -16.17 -29.18
N GLU A 502 -17.73 -15.71 -28.49
CA GLU A 502 -17.73 -14.42 -27.80
C GLU A 502 -18.33 -14.50 -26.39
N ILE A 503 -17.95 -13.54 -25.53
CA ILE A 503 -18.64 -13.29 -24.27
C ILE A 503 -20.05 -12.72 -24.55
N VAL A 504 -21.05 -13.22 -23.82
CA VAL A 504 -22.45 -12.83 -23.91
C VAL A 504 -23.00 -12.39 -22.55
N ILE A 505 -23.99 -11.50 -22.56
CA ILE A 505 -24.65 -10.98 -21.36
C ILE A 505 -26.06 -11.54 -21.23
N LYS A 506 -26.42 -11.98 -20.03
CA LYS A 506 -27.76 -12.44 -19.62
C LYS A 506 -28.46 -11.30 -18.85
N GLU A 507 -29.22 -10.46 -19.53
CA GLU A 507 -29.84 -9.24 -18.97
C GLU A 507 -30.78 -9.54 -17.80
N GLU A 508 -31.43 -10.70 -17.81
CA GLU A 508 -32.29 -11.20 -16.74
C GLU A 508 -31.57 -11.34 -15.39
N ASN A 509 -30.26 -11.59 -15.42
CA ASN A 509 -29.41 -11.74 -14.25
C ASN A 509 -28.67 -10.44 -13.87
N TYR A 510 -28.87 -9.34 -14.61
CA TYR A 510 -28.27 -8.04 -14.30
C TYR A 510 -29.21 -7.20 -13.41
N PHE A 511 -28.79 -6.93 -12.16
CA PHE A 511 -29.61 -6.29 -11.12
C PHE A 511 -29.21 -4.86 -10.76
N ASP A 512 -28.30 -4.21 -11.50
CA ASP A 512 -28.09 -2.77 -11.35
C ASP A 512 -29.25 -2.00 -11.98
N ALA A 513 -30.12 -1.46 -11.11
CA ALA A 513 -31.28 -0.69 -11.52
C ALA A 513 -30.93 0.53 -12.38
N ASN A 514 -29.80 1.21 -12.13
CA ASN A 514 -29.44 2.41 -12.87
C ASN A 514 -28.94 2.06 -14.28
N GLY A 515 -28.08 1.06 -14.41
CA GLY A 515 -27.64 0.55 -15.72
C GLY A 515 -28.82 0.04 -16.54
N LYS A 516 -29.64 -0.84 -15.96
CA LYS A 516 -30.77 -1.48 -16.64
C LYS A 516 -31.86 -0.50 -17.11
N GLN A 517 -32.13 0.56 -16.35
CA GLN A 517 -33.13 1.57 -16.77
C GLN A 517 -32.62 2.50 -17.87
N SER A 518 -31.31 2.69 -17.99
CA SER A 518 -30.74 3.72 -18.88
C SER A 518 -30.30 3.18 -20.22
N ILE A 519 -29.78 1.95 -20.25
CA ILE A 519 -29.19 1.34 -21.43
C ILE A 519 -30.20 0.34 -21.99
N LYS A 520 -30.76 0.65 -23.16
CA LYS A 520 -31.82 -0.18 -23.79
C LYS A 520 -31.29 -1.08 -24.90
N ASP A 521 -30.16 -0.72 -25.51
CA ASP A 521 -29.52 -1.56 -26.53
C ASP A 521 -28.70 -2.67 -25.83
N PRO A 522 -28.97 -3.96 -26.11
CA PRO A 522 -28.16 -5.07 -25.59
C PRO A 522 -26.67 -4.96 -25.93
N SER A 523 -26.32 -4.37 -27.07
CA SER A 523 -24.93 -4.20 -27.51
C SER A 523 -24.19 -3.17 -26.65
N GLU A 524 -24.84 -2.04 -26.36
CA GLU A 524 -24.34 -1.04 -25.42
C GLU A 524 -24.22 -1.62 -24.00
N LEU A 525 -25.19 -2.43 -23.57
CA LEU A 525 -25.16 -3.08 -22.25
C LEU A 525 -24.00 -4.06 -22.13
N LYS A 526 -23.71 -4.83 -23.20
CA LYS A 526 -22.53 -5.71 -23.26
C LYS A 526 -21.24 -4.93 -23.08
N VAL A 527 -21.04 -3.86 -23.86
CA VAL A 527 -19.85 -3.01 -23.73
C VAL A 527 -19.74 -2.41 -22.33
N PHE A 528 -20.86 -1.96 -21.76
CA PHE A 528 -20.93 -1.40 -20.42
C PHE A 528 -20.48 -2.40 -19.34
N ILE A 529 -20.98 -3.63 -19.36
CA ILE A 529 -20.62 -4.68 -18.40
C ILE A 529 -19.16 -5.13 -18.58
N LEU A 530 -18.69 -5.27 -19.82
CA LEU A 530 -17.28 -5.59 -20.08
C LEU A 530 -16.34 -4.50 -19.54
N ASN A 531 -16.70 -3.23 -19.68
CA ASN A 531 -15.93 -2.12 -19.10
C ASN A 531 -15.92 -2.16 -17.57
N ILE A 532 -17.02 -2.59 -16.93
CA ILE A 532 -17.05 -2.82 -15.48
C ILE A 532 -16.03 -3.89 -15.09
N TYR A 533 -16.06 -5.05 -15.73
CA TYR A 533 -15.13 -6.16 -15.46
C TYR A 533 -13.68 -5.77 -15.72
N LYS A 534 -13.40 -5.12 -16.86
CA LYS A 534 -12.08 -4.56 -17.16
C LYS A 534 -11.61 -3.65 -16.04
N THR A 535 -12.46 -2.71 -15.61
CA THR A 535 -12.10 -1.74 -14.58
C THR A 535 -11.78 -2.43 -13.25
N ILE A 536 -12.56 -3.43 -12.81
CA ILE A 536 -12.30 -4.13 -11.54
C ILE A 536 -11.07 -5.04 -11.60
N MET A 537 -10.81 -5.69 -12.75
CA MET A 537 -9.61 -6.53 -12.95
C MET A 537 -8.31 -5.71 -12.96
N LEU A 538 -8.38 -4.41 -13.26
CA LEU A 538 -7.22 -3.51 -13.23
C LEU A 538 -7.01 -2.82 -11.87
N ARG A 539 -7.79 -3.19 -10.82
CA ARG A 539 -7.69 -2.53 -9.50
C ARG A 539 -6.56 -3.04 -8.63
N GLY A 540 -6.20 -4.32 -8.75
CA GLY A 540 -5.17 -4.97 -7.94
C GLY A 540 -3.77 -4.49 -8.32
N ILE A 541 -3.00 -4.00 -7.34
CA ILE A 541 -1.61 -3.57 -7.51
C ILE A 541 -0.67 -4.77 -7.66
N LYS A 542 -0.84 -5.78 -6.80
CA LYS A 542 0.03 -6.96 -6.71
C LYS A 542 -0.56 -8.19 -7.41
N GLY A 543 -1.88 -8.28 -7.51
CA GLY A 543 -2.50 -9.37 -8.26
C GLY A 543 -4.01 -9.26 -8.39
N THR A 544 -4.54 -10.06 -9.29
CA THR A 544 -5.97 -10.26 -9.54
C THR A 544 -6.27 -11.75 -9.55
N TYR A 545 -7.18 -12.17 -8.67
CA TYR A 545 -7.72 -13.52 -8.65
C TYR A 545 -9.09 -13.50 -9.31
N VAL A 546 -9.38 -14.52 -10.11
CA VAL A 546 -10.60 -14.58 -10.91
C VAL A 546 -11.36 -15.84 -10.53
N TYR A 547 -12.67 -15.72 -10.35
CA TYR A 547 -13.59 -16.84 -10.28
C TYR A 547 -14.79 -16.56 -11.19
N ALA A 548 -15.24 -17.56 -11.94
CA ALA A 548 -16.40 -17.44 -12.82
C ALA A 548 -17.49 -18.45 -12.45
N CYS A 549 -18.72 -17.96 -12.21
CA CYS A 549 -19.86 -18.81 -11.87
C CYS A 549 -20.30 -19.68 -13.05
N ASP A 550 -20.29 -19.11 -14.26
CA ASP A 550 -20.66 -19.81 -15.49
C ASP A 550 -19.52 -20.72 -15.98
N LYS A 551 -19.83 -22.00 -16.22
CA LYS A 551 -18.83 -22.99 -16.60
C LYS A 551 -18.19 -22.70 -17.96
N ASP A 552 -18.97 -22.31 -18.95
CA ASP A 552 -18.44 -22.04 -20.30
C ASP A 552 -17.51 -20.83 -20.29
N LEU A 553 -17.83 -19.80 -19.49
CA LEU A 553 -16.92 -18.68 -19.26
C LEU A 553 -15.65 -19.12 -18.53
N ARG A 554 -15.76 -19.97 -17.51
CA ARG A 554 -14.59 -20.51 -16.79
C ARG A 554 -13.67 -21.32 -17.71
N ASP A 555 -14.23 -22.17 -18.56
CA ASP A 555 -13.48 -22.94 -19.57
C ASP A 555 -12.71 -22.00 -20.50
N TYR A 556 -13.38 -20.97 -21.03
CA TYR A 556 -12.75 -19.93 -21.86
C TYR A 556 -11.60 -19.24 -21.12
N LEU A 557 -11.84 -18.74 -19.90
CA LEU A 557 -10.83 -18.05 -19.10
C LEU A 557 -9.64 -18.96 -18.76
N SER A 558 -9.86 -20.25 -18.51
CA SER A 558 -8.78 -21.20 -18.19
C SER A 558 -7.78 -21.43 -19.33
N SER A 559 -8.18 -21.10 -20.57
CA SER A 559 -7.29 -21.13 -21.73
C SER A 559 -6.31 -19.95 -21.75
N PHE A 560 -6.57 -18.89 -20.98
CA PHE A 560 -5.82 -17.63 -21.02
C PHE A 560 -5.37 -17.12 -19.65
N ILE A 561 -5.76 -17.77 -18.56
CA ILE A 561 -5.37 -17.41 -17.19
C ILE A 561 -4.81 -18.64 -16.53
N MET A 562 -3.68 -18.49 -15.82
CA MET A 562 -3.10 -19.60 -15.09
C MET A 562 -4.09 -20.13 -14.05
N PRO A 563 -4.44 -21.44 -14.09
CA PRO A 563 -5.29 -22.01 -13.08
C PRO A 563 -4.58 -21.99 -11.73
N HIS A 564 -5.33 -21.73 -10.67
CA HIS A 564 -4.90 -21.96 -9.31
C HIS A 564 -4.61 -23.45 -9.20
N LYS A 565 -3.34 -23.80 -8.95
CA LYS A 565 -3.00 -25.15 -8.53
C LYS A 565 -3.58 -25.29 -7.13
N SER A 566 -4.73 -25.95 -7.03
CA SER A 566 -5.22 -26.43 -5.75
C SER A 566 -4.14 -27.35 -5.19
N ASN A 567 -3.22 -26.82 -4.38
CA ASN A 567 -2.40 -27.60 -3.47
C ASN A 567 -3.34 -28.14 -2.38
N VAL A 568 -4.18 -29.08 -2.80
CA VAL A 568 -4.73 -30.15 -1.95
C VAL A 568 -4.03 -31.44 -2.39
N GLU A 569 -2.72 -31.36 -2.55
CA GLU A 569 -1.84 -32.31 -1.90
C GLU A 569 -0.91 -31.41 -1.09
N GLU A 570 -0.86 -31.61 0.22
CA GLU A 570 0.31 -31.21 0.99
C GLU A 570 1.50 -31.78 0.21
N GLU A 571 2.28 -30.93 -0.45
CA GLU A 571 3.66 -31.29 -0.75
C GLU A 571 4.29 -31.45 0.64
N ILE A 572 4.16 -32.64 1.20
CA ILE A 572 5.08 -33.13 2.21
C ILE A 572 6.43 -32.97 1.51
N VAL A 573 7.18 -31.94 1.87
CA VAL A 573 8.60 -31.89 1.54
C VAL A 573 9.14 -33.19 2.12
N LYS A 574 9.37 -34.18 1.26
CA LYS A 574 10.00 -35.43 1.67
C LYS A 574 11.43 -35.07 1.99
N LEU A 575 11.66 -34.68 3.24
CA LEU A 575 12.97 -34.45 3.79
C LEU A 575 13.74 -35.77 3.68
N ASP A 576 14.85 -35.75 2.97
CA ASP A 576 15.75 -36.89 2.85
C ASP A 576 16.52 -37.03 4.16
N ILE A 577 16.11 -38.00 4.97
CA ILE A 577 16.71 -38.34 6.27
C ILE A 577 17.49 -39.64 6.10
N ARG A 578 18.77 -39.64 6.46
CA ARG A 578 19.68 -40.79 6.32
C ARG A 578 20.49 -41.04 7.60
N ASP A 579 20.87 -42.30 7.82
CA ASP A 579 21.66 -42.71 9.00
C ASP A 579 23.14 -42.29 8.94
N ILE A 580 23.61 -41.76 7.79
CA ILE A 580 25.01 -41.39 7.55
C ILE A 580 25.04 -39.96 7.07
N GLN A 581 25.97 -39.15 7.59
CA GLN A 581 26.21 -37.79 7.14
C GLN A 581 26.52 -37.74 5.64
N PHE A 582 25.86 -36.85 4.91
CA PHE A 582 26.06 -36.62 3.48
C PHE A 582 26.18 -35.13 3.14
N GLU A 583 26.51 -34.83 1.88
CA GLU A 583 26.72 -33.45 1.41
C GLU A 583 25.45 -32.60 1.61
N ASN A 584 25.63 -31.41 2.21
CA ASN A 584 24.54 -30.49 2.54
C ASN A 584 23.50 -31.04 3.54
N SER A 585 23.89 -31.92 4.46
CA SER A 585 23.03 -32.45 5.53
C SER A 585 23.41 -31.93 6.92
N VAL A 586 22.42 -31.76 7.80
CA VAL A 586 22.62 -31.36 9.20
C VAL A 586 22.16 -32.46 10.16
N PRO A 587 22.69 -32.54 11.39
CA PRO A 587 22.24 -33.53 12.36
C PRO A 587 20.76 -33.35 12.64
N PHE A 588 20.00 -34.44 12.56
CA PHE A 588 18.60 -34.50 12.98
C PHE A 588 18.52 -35.18 14.34
N TYR A 589 18.07 -34.43 15.34
CA TYR A 589 17.80 -34.97 16.66
C TYR A 589 16.34 -35.36 16.72
N ASN A 590 16.07 -36.66 16.91
CA ASN A 590 14.72 -37.19 17.07
C ASN A 590 14.16 -36.89 18.47
N ILE A 591 14.23 -35.63 18.88
CA ILE A 591 13.61 -35.10 20.08
C ILE A 591 12.29 -34.44 19.68
N GLN A 592 11.23 -34.76 20.40
CA GLN A 592 9.96 -34.06 20.30
C GLN A 592 10.03 -32.84 21.20
N VAL A 593 10.10 -31.67 20.58
CA VAL A 593 10.11 -30.41 21.30
C VAL A 593 8.68 -29.95 21.46
N ALA A 594 8.24 -29.83 22.71
CA ALA A 594 6.91 -29.34 22.98
C ALA A 594 6.86 -27.83 22.66
N ALA A 595 5.95 -27.43 21.79
CA ALA A 595 5.66 -26.02 21.60
C ALA A 595 5.17 -25.41 22.91
N GLY A 596 4.42 -26.19 23.73
CA GLY A 596 3.76 -25.81 25.00
C GLY A 596 4.70 -25.69 26.21
N ALA A 597 4.40 -26.38 27.31
CA ALA A 597 5.34 -26.55 28.43
C ALA A 597 6.57 -27.39 27.98
N PHE A 598 7.57 -27.57 28.83
CA PHE A 598 8.69 -28.47 28.52
C PHE A 598 8.19 -29.88 28.20
N SER A 599 8.74 -30.51 27.16
CA SER A 599 8.39 -31.89 26.78
C SER A 599 8.76 -32.91 27.86
N GLU A 600 8.21 -34.12 27.75
CA GLU A 600 8.69 -35.27 28.54
C GLU A 600 10.20 -35.48 28.33
N LEU A 601 10.87 -36.00 29.36
CA LEU A 601 12.31 -36.23 29.37
C LEU A 601 12.72 -37.18 28.23
N GLN A 602 13.70 -36.75 27.43
CA GLN A 602 14.17 -37.49 26.27
C GLN A 602 15.70 -37.54 26.24
N ASN A 603 16.26 -38.71 25.88
CA ASN A 603 17.68 -38.87 25.63
C ASN A 603 18.05 -38.35 24.25
N VAL A 604 19.15 -37.60 24.16
CA VAL A 604 19.57 -36.93 22.92
C VAL A 604 20.72 -37.70 22.27
N ASP A 605 20.38 -38.55 21.31
CA ASP A 605 21.34 -39.14 20.38
C ASP A 605 20.98 -38.73 18.96
N ALA A 606 21.97 -38.23 18.20
CA ALA A 606 21.82 -37.97 16.77
C ALA A 606 22.07 -39.28 16.02
N SER A 607 21.01 -39.98 15.62
CA SER A 607 21.10 -41.19 14.79
C SER A 607 20.95 -40.90 13.29
N GLU A 608 20.52 -39.69 12.93
CA GLU A 608 20.05 -39.38 11.57
C GLU A 608 20.52 -37.98 11.11
N TRP A 609 20.57 -37.79 9.79
CA TRP A 609 21.00 -36.56 9.11
C TRP A 609 19.96 -36.15 8.08
N ILE A 610 19.59 -34.86 8.05
CA ILE A 610 18.57 -34.31 7.17
C ILE A 610 19.17 -33.40 6.10
N GLN A 611 18.76 -33.56 4.84
CA GLN A 611 19.21 -32.68 3.77
C GLN A 611 18.67 -31.25 3.95
N LEU A 612 19.54 -30.25 3.79
CA LEU A 612 19.11 -28.86 3.70
C LEU A 612 18.62 -28.53 2.29
N PRO A 613 17.59 -27.67 2.15
CA PRO A 613 17.20 -27.08 0.86
C PRO A 613 18.37 -26.38 0.15
N GLU A 614 18.39 -26.40 -1.19
CA GLU A 614 19.50 -25.84 -2.00
C GLU A 614 19.80 -24.36 -1.74
N TYR A 615 18.80 -23.59 -1.28
CA TYR A 615 18.94 -22.17 -1.00
C TYR A 615 19.58 -21.87 0.38
N ILE A 616 19.75 -22.88 1.25
CA ILE A 616 20.41 -22.72 2.55
C ILE A 616 21.89 -23.06 2.41
N ARG A 617 22.76 -22.13 2.79
CA ARG A 617 24.19 -22.43 2.90
C ARG A 617 24.43 -23.27 4.15
N PHE A 618 25.00 -24.46 3.96
CA PHE A 618 25.44 -25.34 5.03
C PHE A 618 26.30 -24.61 6.08
N SER A 619 26.09 -24.96 7.35
CA SER A 619 26.92 -24.52 8.48
C SER A 619 26.92 -25.60 9.57
N ASP A 620 28.07 -25.86 10.17
CA ASP A 620 28.23 -26.82 11.29
C ASP A 620 27.48 -26.41 12.58
N ASP A 621 26.96 -25.18 12.59
CA ASP A 621 26.12 -24.66 13.67
C ASP A 621 24.65 -25.03 13.52
N TYR A 622 24.24 -25.58 12.38
CA TYR A 622 22.84 -25.98 12.18
C TYR A 622 22.57 -27.40 12.65
N PHE A 623 21.33 -27.61 13.10
CA PHE A 623 20.75 -28.90 13.43
C PHE A 623 19.22 -28.82 13.30
N ALA A 624 18.55 -29.95 13.16
CA ALA A 624 17.10 -30.02 13.05
C ALA A 624 16.48 -30.86 14.18
N CYS A 625 15.26 -30.53 14.56
CA CYS A 625 14.43 -31.37 15.43
C CYS A 625 12.94 -31.14 15.14
N LYS A 626 12.09 -32.07 15.60
CA LYS A 626 10.64 -32.02 15.39
C LYS A 626 9.96 -31.24 16.52
N VAL A 627 9.11 -30.27 16.15
CA VAL A 627 8.33 -29.47 17.09
C VAL A 627 6.88 -29.94 17.09
N VAL A 628 6.32 -30.21 18.26
CA VAL A 628 4.97 -30.74 18.44
C VAL A 628 4.20 -29.85 19.42
N GLY A 629 2.99 -29.44 19.04
CA GLY A 629 2.07 -28.64 19.85
C GLY A 629 1.66 -27.32 19.20
N GLU A 630 0.52 -26.78 19.64
CA GLU A 630 -0.17 -25.66 18.98
C GLU A 630 0.25 -24.27 19.48
N SER A 631 1.01 -24.19 20.57
CA SER A 631 1.27 -22.90 21.22
C SER A 631 2.28 -21.99 20.49
N MET A 632 2.81 -22.44 19.35
CA MET A 632 3.66 -21.67 18.44
C MET A 632 3.07 -21.57 17.02
N ASN A 633 1.81 -21.97 16.80
CA ASN A 633 1.20 -22.15 15.47
C ASN A 633 1.04 -20.88 14.62
N LYS A 634 1.32 -19.69 15.14
CA LYS A 634 1.49 -18.48 14.29
C LYS A 634 2.78 -18.52 13.47
N ILE A 635 3.77 -19.29 13.90
CA ILE A 635 5.14 -19.27 13.35
C ILE A 635 5.64 -20.68 13.02
N ILE A 636 5.33 -21.67 13.85
CA ILE A 636 5.72 -23.07 13.71
C ILE A 636 4.44 -23.92 13.75
N PRO A 637 3.99 -24.46 12.61
CA PRO A 637 2.88 -25.41 12.59
C PRO A 637 3.17 -26.64 13.46
N ASN A 638 2.12 -27.24 13.99
CA ASN A 638 2.24 -28.43 14.82
C ASN A 638 2.75 -29.62 13.99
N GLY A 639 3.80 -30.29 14.48
CA GLY A 639 4.39 -31.46 13.85
C GLY A 639 5.56 -31.13 12.91
N SER A 640 5.87 -29.85 12.70
CA SER A 640 6.93 -29.40 11.80
C SER A 640 8.35 -29.80 12.21
N ILE A 641 9.19 -30.11 11.23
CA ILE A 641 10.64 -30.26 11.40
C ILE A 641 11.29 -28.88 11.25
N CYS A 642 11.95 -28.42 12.29
CA CYS A 642 12.49 -27.06 12.34
C CYS A 642 14.02 -27.07 12.31
N LEU A 643 14.61 -26.13 11.59
CA LEU A 643 16.04 -25.86 11.56
C LEU A 643 16.40 -24.87 12.67
N PHE A 644 17.42 -25.22 13.46
CA PHE A 644 17.96 -24.40 14.53
C PHE A 644 19.44 -24.14 14.35
N LYS A 645 19.89 -22.97 14.79
CA LYS A 645 21.30 -22.61 14.90
C LYS A 645 21.77 -22.67 16.34
N LYS A 646 22.86 -23.40 16.61
CA LYS A 646 23.47 -23.53 17.95
C LYS A 646 23.74 -22.17 18.56
N TYR A 647 23.31 -21.99 19.81
CA TYR A 647 23.53 -20.76 20.56
C TYR A 647 24.99 -20.68 21.03
N ARG A 648 25.75 -19.72 20.48
CA ARG A 648 27.16 -19.44 20.87
C ARG A 648 27.34 -18.12 21.67
N GLY A 649 26.24 -17.45 22.03
CA GLY A 649 26.26 -16.13 22.68
C GLY A 649 25.46 -15.08 21.91
N GLY A 650 25.25 -13.91 22.52
CA GLY A 650 24.44 -12.81 21.99
C GLY A 650 23.08 -12.64 22.66
N SER A 651 22.37 -11.57 22.31
CA SER A 651 21.05 -11.26 22.87
C SER A 651 20.01 -12.30 22.45
N ARG A 652 19.19 -12.73 23.41
CA ARG A 652 18.12 -13.71 23.25
C ARG A 652 16.73 -13.03 23.18
N ASN A 653 16.64 -11.78 23.61
CA ASN A 653 15.36 -11.07 23.78
C ASN A 653 14.66 -10.86 22.43
N GLY A 654 13.41 -11.29 22.32
CA GLY A 654 12.60 -11.24 21.10
C GLY A 654 12.93 -12.31 20.05
N ARG A 655 13.74 -13.32 20.39
CA ARG A 655 14.07 -14.44 19.49
C ARG A 655 13.30 -15.69 19.89
N ILE A 656 12.94 -16.51 18.91
CA ILE A 656 12.42 -17.85 19.16
C ILE A 656 13.59 -18.77 19.47
N VAL A 657 13.57 -19.36 20.65
CA VAL A 657 14.65 -20.19 21.18
C VAL A 657 14.17 -21.62 21.38
N LEU A 658 15.06 -22.57 21.11
CA LEU A 658 14.99 -23.92 21.68
C LEU A 658 15.63 -23.87 23.06
N ALA A 659 14.84 -24.14 24.10
CA ALA A 659 15.27 -24.14 25.48
C ALA A 659 15.18 -25.55 26.09
N GLN A 660 16.11 -25.83 27.00
CA GLN A 660 16.24 -27.05 27.78
C GLN A 660 16.09 -26.70 29.26
N SER A 661 15.41 -27.57 30.03
CA SER A 661 15.38 -27.53 31.49
C SER A 661 15.66 -28.93 32.07
N THR A 662 16.48 -28.99 33.13
CA THR A 662 16.94 -30.24 33.78
C THR A 662 16.23 -30.57 35.10
N ASP A 663 15.33 -29.71 35.59
CA ASP A 663 14.82 -29.76 36.97
C ASP A 663 13.60 -30.70 37.17
N ILE A 664 13.51 -31.76 36.36
CA ILE A 664 12.57 -32.87 36.54
C ILE A 664 13.44 -34.14 36.57
N GLN A 665 13.66 -34.69 37.78
CA GLN A 665 14.45 -35.88 38.13
C GLN A 665 14.54 -36.90 36.97
N ASP A 666 15.69 -37.24 36.40
CA ASP A 666 16.90 -37.81 37.01
C ASP A 666 18.12 -37.63 36.05
N TYR A 667 19.36 -37.62 36.56
CA TYR A 667 20.59 -37.38 35.76
C TYR A 667 20.86 -38.47 34.69
N ASP A 668 20.09 -39.56 34.72
CA ASP A 668 20.18 -40.73 33.81
C ASP A 668 19.01 -40.83 32.80
N PHE A 669 18.03 -39.90 32.78
CA PHE A 669 16.78 -40.06 32.00
C PHE A 669 16.43 -38.94 30.99
N GLY A 670 17.35 -38.02 30.69
CA GLY A 670 17.19 -37.05 29.60
C GLY A 670 16.75 -35.65 30.05
N SER A 671 16.35 -34.77 29.12
CA SER A 671 15.91 -33.40 29.45
C SER A 671 14.62 -33.03 28.73
N GLY A 672 13.85 -32.09 29.31
CA GLY A 672 12.68 -31.51 28.66
C GLY A 672 13.07 -30.35 27.73
N TYR A 673 12.44 -30.28 26.55
CA TYR A 673 12.68 -29.24 25.56
C TYR A 673 11.41 -28.44 25.25
N THR A 674 11.55 -27.13 25.06
CA THR A 674 10.47 -26.26 24.58
C THR A 674 10.96 -25.24 23.55
N VAL A 675 10.06 -24.80 22.67
CA VAL A 675 10.32 -23.71 21.72
C VAL A 675 9.36 -22.57 21.97
N LYS A 676 9.90 -21.39 22.27
CA LYS A 676 9.14 -20.18 22.64
C LYS A 676 9.89 -18.91 22.25
N GLU A 677 9.17 -17.80 22.14
CA GLU A 677 9.83 -16.49 22.08
C GLU A 677 10.40 -16.13 23.45
N TYR A 678 11.70 -15.86 23.50
CA TYR A 678 12.41 -15.54 24.72
C TYR A 678 12.33 -14.05 25.05
N SER A 679 11.98 -13.73 26.29
CA SER A 679 12.12 -12.39 26.84
C SER A 679 12.80 -12.39 28.20
N SER A 680 13.60 -11.35 28.49
CA SER A 680 14.22 -11.18 29.82
C SER A 680 14.14 -9.74 30.28
N SER A 681 13.78 -9.52 31.53
CA SER A 681 13.83 -8.22 32.21
C SER A 681 14.94 -8.21 33.27
N LYS A 682 15.54 -7.05 33.50
CA LYS A 682 16.51 -6.81 34.59
C LYS A 682 15.97 -5.66 35.44
N SER A 683 15.94 -5.83 36.76
CA SER A 683 15.68 -4.75 37.73
C SER A 683 17.00 -4.12 38.19
N TYR A 684 16.99 -2.82 38.48
CA TYR A 684 18.12 -2.08 39.05
C TYR A 684 17.71 -1.56 40.42
N ASN A 685 18.48 -1.87 41.47
CA ASN A 685 18.41 -1.22 42.78
C ASN A 685 19.82 -0.74 43.19
N GLU A 686 19.87 0.35 43.97
CA GLU A 686 21.03 1.24 44.11
C GLU A 686 22.30 0.64 44.77
N ASP A 687 22.27 -0.55 45.39
CA ASP A 687 23.46 -1.11 46.06
C ASP A 687 23.69 -2.63 45.89
N SER A 688 22.91 -3.34 45.06
CA SER A 688 23.23 -4.72 44.64
C SER A 688 22.38 -5.15 43.43
N TRP A 689 22.95 -6.01 42.56
CA TRP A 689 22.24 -6.60 41.41
C TRP A 689 21.49 -7.85 41.88
N SER A 690 20.15 -7.93 41.76
CA SER A 690 19.45 -9.23 41.86
C SER A 690 18.12 -9.30 41.10
N HIS A 691 17.87 -10.51 40.57
CA HIS A 691 16.69 -11.07 39.90
C HIS A 691 16.43 -10.63 38.44
N GLN A 692 16.91 -11.46 37.50
CA GLN A 692 16.58 -11.45 36.07
C GLN A 692 15.45 -12.46 35.83
N SER A 693 14.20 -12.05 35.61
CA SER A 693 13.14 -12.99 35.23
C SER A 693 13.19 -13.31 33.74
N ILE A 694 13.10 -14.59 33.39
CA ILE A 694 12.99 -15.06 32.00
C ILE A 694 11.51 -15.39 31.74
N VAL A 695 10.98 -14.89 30.63
CA VAL A 695 9.62 -15.15 30.17
C VAL A 695 9.69 -15.79 28.79
N LEU A 696 9.11 -16.98 28.65
CA LEU A 696 8.98 -17.70 27.39
C LEU A 696 7.54 -17.58 26.90
N LYS A 697 7.34 -16.89 25.78
CA LYS A 697 6.02 -16.49 25.29
C LYS A 697 5.53 -17.43 24.19
N PRO A 698 4.28 -17.92 24.27
CA PRO A 698 3.64 -18.61 23.15
C PRO A 698 3.37 -17.63 22.01
N GLN A 699 3.42 -18.14 20.78
CA GLN A 699 3.02 -17.44 19.57
C GLN A 699 1.93 -18.26 18.88
N SER A 700 0.74 -18.27 19.48
CA SER A 700 -0.41 -19.03 19.01
C SER A 700 -1.59 -18.16 18.60
N ILE A 701 -2.41 -18.66 17.67
CA ILE A 701 -3.72 -18.10 17.32
C ILE A 701 -4.71 -18.28 18.48
N ASP A 702 -4.54 -19.36 19.27
CA ASP A 702 -5.29 -19.56 20.51
C ASP A 702 -4.66 -18.76 21.66
N THR A 703 -5.44 -17.84 22.22
CA THR A 703 -5.00 -16.98 23.32
C THR A 703 -5.04 -17.66 24.69
N SER A 704 -5.48 -18.92 24.79
CA SER A 704 -5.53 -19.68 26.05
C SER A 704 -4.16 -20.18 26.52
N PHE A 705 -3.14 -20.15 25.67
CA PHE A 705 -1.78 -20.54 26.05
C PHE A 705 -1.12 -19.47 26.93
N GLU A 706 -0.66 -19.88 28.11
CA GLU A 706 0.00 -19.01 29.08
C GLU A 706 1.51 -18.87 28.83
N GLU A 707 2.09 -17.77 29.31
CA GLU A 707 3.54 -17.54 29.31
C GLU A 707 4.22 -18.39 30.38
N ILE A 708 5.40 -18.96 30.07
CA ILE A 708 6.22 -19.65 31.07
C ILE A 708 7.16 -18.63 31.70
N VAL A 709 7.01 -18.39 32.99
CA VAL A 709 7.84 -17.45 33.76
C VAL A 709 8.79 -18.25 34.64
N LEU A 710 10.10 -18.08 34.44
CA LEU A 710 11.14 -18.71 35.25
C LEU A 710 11.62 -17.71 36.31
N SER A 711 11.40 -18.07 37.58
CA SER A 711 11.98 -17.42 38.77
C SER A 711 13.41 -17.90 39.02
N GLU A 712 14.14 -17.27 39.96
CA GLU A 712 15.57 -17.54 40.18
C GLU A 712 15.95 -19.01 40.33
N ASP A 713 15.17 -19.78 41.09
CA ASP A 713 15.43 -21.21 41.31
C ASP A 713 15.33 -22.02 39.99
N GLY A 714 14.51 -21.60 39.03
CA GLY A 714 14.34 -22.27 37.73
C GLY A 714 15.32 -21.79 36.64
N ILE A 715 16.23 -20.86 36.96
CA ILE A 715 17.23 -20.34 36.00
C ILE A 715 18.51 -21.18 36.02
N GLU A 716 18.86 -21.79 37.16
CA GLU A 716 20.08 -22.61 37.27
C GLU A 716 20.06 -23.81 36.32
N ASP A 717 18.87 -24.38 36.11
CA ASP A 717 18.63 -25.53 35.24
C ASP A 717 18.18 -25.17 33.81
N PHE A 718 18.11 -23.88 33.47
CA PHE A 718 17.63 -23.41 32.17
C PHE A 718 18.77 -23.13 31.19
N LYS A 719 18.74 -23.75 30.02
CA LYS A 719 19.72 -23.53 28.95
C LYS A 719 19.08 -23.29 27.59
N VAL A 720 19.53 -22.25 26.89
CA VAL A 720 19.20 -22.06 25.47
C VAL A 720 20.17 -22.86 24.61
N ILE A 721 19.61 -23.72 23.76
CA ILE A 721 20.34 -24.65 22.91
C ILE A 721 20.54 -24.06 21.51
N GLY A 722 19.53 -23.39 20.98
CA GLY A 722 19.61 -22.78 19.65
C GLY A 722 18.54 -21.73 19.37
N PHE A 723 18.76 -21.00 18.29
CA PHE A 723 17.77 -20.09 17.71
C PHE A 723 17.03 -20.78 16.57
N PHE A 724 15.72 -20.63 16.53
CA PHE A 724 14.90 -21.05 15.41
C PHE A 724 15.26 -20.21 14.17
N GLU A 725 15.53 -20.89 13.06
CA GLU A 725 15.82 -20.24 11.77
C GLU A 725 14.61 -20.35 10.84
N MET A 726 14.06 -21.56 10.65
CA MET A 726 12.89 -21.81 9.80
C MET A 726 12.29 -23.21 10.02
N VAL A 727 11.09 -23.41 9.47
CA VAL A 727 10.48 -24.74 9.24
C VAL A 727 11.05 -25.33 7.94
N LEU A 728 11.39 -26.61 7.95
CA LEU A 728 11.97 -27.33 6.81
C LEU A 728 10.94 -28.07 5.96
N ASP A 729 9.81 -28.46 6.55
CA ASP A 729 8.75 -29.27 5.90
C ASP A 729 7.54 -28.48 5.39
#